data_AF-G8YPH3-F1
#
_entry.id   AF-G8YPH3-F1
#
_cell.length_a   1.000
_cell.length_b   1.000
_cell.length_c   1.000
_cell.angle_alpha   90.00
_cell.angle_beta   90.00
_cell.angle_gamma   90.00
#
_symmetry.space_group_name_H-M   'P 1'
#
loop_
_entity.id
_entity.type
_entity.pdbx_description
1 polymer ?
#
loop_
_entity_poly.entity_id
_entity_poly.type
_entity_poly.pdbx_seq_one_letter_code
_entity_poly.pdbx_strand_id
1 'polypeptide(L)'
;MNKNNALKRLFIAGRKFSTFCDRSRNPLIISEEVKQALNDKSAPVVSLESTIITHGLPFPQNLEMALSVEKTIREEGGIPATCAFLGGIPHVGLLTDQIEQLANEAKKSKVNKVSRRDIGVSMARKESGGTTIASTMILSSMAGIDVFATGGLGGVHKDGHLTFDVSADLTELGRTPVSVVCSGPKAILDIKLTLEYLETQGVLVSTYNDDLRPNVEVPGFYCRNSGVLSPYSFNKFSEAASIILQSKQMDLKSGNLFCIPPPLEVALPSEFITGIIDDANQRAKEANVSGKELTPFMLKSIAEKTNGESVKCNIKFVHENAIAATKIAHSLLHQEHRSIRMSDGYPIENFNTEPSKHSGPSEKNKNYRPNTLVIGSVALDSIARINSDKTVSKNSNPSDIKSSIGGVGYNVFLASKYSLQSLKVSHDIKDISDTELVSLVANDVAGNLIFSNLKDKYNNQGIKKINASDHSTAQYLAIHDNGGDLLLASADMKIIESQAFLDHLKHRLFESHNDSIVLDCNLSTDAMNVVAENVRESENEKIMIVEPTSPVKSRKISELAKENLQVFPHNTLSMITPTTAELSSIHESFDKRGYFDDFSGWFPVLDSLGINSQFRETLNSLSRSKHEVLKEALVMGYLQQVFQLIPYIPHILIKLGEKGVLLVSLSTNVTTYASIPTSSNYAPEFTLYSSGNKYSSSTTNEQKQMGIVIQYFPIPEANKDIQIENSTGAGDSFLGFLTASLSVADQLIPEGKFLASEISCVEQEWFKWETIYKAQLASGLSLQSTSAVSEGIAHLK
;
A
#
# COMPACT_ATOMS: atom_id res chain seq x y z
N MET A 1 73.06 5.07 -9.26
CA MET A 1 72.65 5.95 -10.38
C MET A 1 71.41 5.31 -11.00
N ASN A 2 70.20 5.84 -10.78
CA ASN A 2 69.56 6.95 -11.54
C ASN A 2 69.48 6.61 -13.05
N LYS A 3 68.40 6.83 -13.79
CA LYS A 3 67.09 7.46 -13.56
C LYS A 3 66.36 7.40 -14.93
N ASN A 4 65.03 7.38 -14.86
CA ASN A 4 64.12 8.24 -15.63
C ASN A 4 64.06 8.27 -17.18
N ASN A 5 62.80 8.47 -17.59
CA ASN A 5 62.31 9.34 -18.67
C ASN A 5 62.18 8.73 -20.07
N ALA A 6 60.97 8.29 -20.39
CA ALA A 6 60.30 8.69 -21.64
C ALA A 6 58.78 8.43 -21.57
N LEU A 7 58.05 9.19 -20.75
CA LEU A 7 56.59 9.40 -20.91
C LEU A 7 56.26 10.79 -20.32
N LYS A 8 56.59 11.83 -21.09
CA LYS A 8 56.24 13.23 -20.84
C LYS A 8 55.82 13.86 -22.16
N ARG A 9 54.71 14.60 -22.11
CA ARG A 9 54.11 15.53 -23.09
C ARG A 9 53.06 14.90 -24.02
N LEU A 10 51.79 15.03 -23.64
CA LEU A 10 50.94 16.11 -24.14
C LEU A 10 49.79 16.35 -23.14
N PHE A 11 49.32 17.60 -23.08
CA PHE A 11 48.26 18.19 -22.23
C PHE A 11 48.75 19.10 -21.10
N ILE A 12 49.04 20.34 -21.50
CA ILE A 12 49.03 21.53 -20.65
C ILE A 12 47.94 22.48 -21.15
N ALA A 13 47.13 22.92 -20.18
CA ALA A 13 46.40 24.19 -20.04
C ALA A 13 45.07 24.42 -20.78
N GLY A 14 44.01 24.41 -19.96
CA GLY A 14 42.75 25.13 -20.14
C GLY A 14 41.93 25.12 -18.84
N ARG A 15 42.37 25.86 -17.81
CA ARG A 15 41.67 26.03 -16.52
C ARG A 15 40.28 26.67 -16.69
N LYS A 16 39.26 26.13 -16.02
CA LYS A 16 38.24 26.93 -15.31
C LYS A 16 37.88 26.26 -13.97
N PHE A 17 37.84 27.09 -12.95
CA PHE A 17 37.61 26.80 -11.54
C PHE A 17 36.28 26.04 -11.31
N SER A 18 36.33 24.92 -10.60
CA SER A 18 35.22 24.51 -9.73
C SER A 18 35.76 24.48 -8.29
N THR A 19 35.40 25.51 -7.54
CA THR A 19 35.60 25.56 -6.09
C THR A 19 35.04 24.31 -5.44
N PHE A 20 35.91 23.64 -4.68
CA PHE A 20 35.56 22.71 -3.61
C PHE A 20 34.42 23.28 -2.78
N CYS A 21 33.29 22.58 -2.73
CA CYS A 21 32.42 22.58 -1.56
C CYS A 21 31.95 21.15 -1.39
N ASP A 22 32.61 20.47 -0.46
CA ASP A 22 32.20 19.21 0.11
C ASP A 22 30.73 19.32 0.58
N ARG A 23 29.81 18.70 -0.17
CA ARG A 23 28.37 18.70 0.15
C ARG A 23 27.99 17.65 1.21
N SER A 24 28.95 17.07 1.93
CA SER A 24 28.70 15.96 2.86
C SER A 24 28.67 16.33 4.35
N ARG A 25 28.56 17.62 4.75
CA ARG A 25 28.37 17.98 6.17
C ARG A 25 26.96 18.50 6.41
N ASN A 26 26.11 17.63 6.97
CA ASN A 26 24.86 18.05 7.61
C ASN A 26 25.22 19.07 8.73
N PRO A 27 24.72 20.31 8.71
CA PRO A 27 25.07 21.33 9.71
C PRO A 27 24.44 21.09 11.09
N LEU A 28 23.57 20.07 11.23
CA LEU A 28 22.82 19.73 12.43
C LEU A 28 23.60 18.83 13.39
N ILE A 29 23.68 19.23 14.66
CA ILE A 29 24.16 18.36 15.75
C ILE A 29 22.95 17.71 16.41
N ILE A 30 22.87 16.39 16.34
CA ILE A 30 21.86 15.59 17.04
C ILE A 30 22.59 14.88 18.20
N SER A 31 22.02 14.90 19.42
CA SER A 31 22.62 14.15 20.54
C SER A 31 22.65 12.66 20.25
N GLU A 32 23.62 11.96 20.85
CA GLU A 32 23.72 10.51 20.65
C GLU A 32 22.49 9.76 21.17
N GLU A 33 21.90 10.21 22.28
CA GLU A 33 20.65 9.66 22.82
C GLU A 33 19.50 9.73 21.80
N VAL A 34 19.33 10.89 21.15
CA VAL A 34 18.28 11.09 20.14
C VAL A 34 18.59 10.32 18.85
N LYS A 35 19.84 10.36 18.37
CA LYS A 35 20.24 9.59 17.18
C LYS A 35 19.99 8.10 17.38
N GLN A 36 20.39 7.57 18.54
CA GLN A 36 20.23 6.16 18.85
C GLN A 36 18.75 5.78 18.88
N ALA A 37 17.90 6.55 19.55
CA ALA A 37 16.48 6.25 19.61
C ALA A 37 15.78 6.32 18.25
N LEU A 38 16.19 7.22 17.35
CA LEU A 38 15.63 7.31 16.01
C LEU A 38 16.12 6.19 15.08
N ASN A 39 17.40 5.83 15.16
CA ASN A 39 18.01 4.76 14.35
C ASN A 39 17.53 3.38 14.78
N ASP A 40 17.59 3.09 16.07
CA ASP A 40 17.21 1.80 16.66
C ASP A 40 15.69 1.67 16.81
N LYS A 41 14.97 2.79 16.61
CA LYS A 41 13.55 2.93 16.92
C LYS A 41 13.23 2.51 18.38
N SER A 42 14.17 2.68 19.31
CA SER A 42 14.08 2.07 20.63
C SER A 42 13.17 2.80 21.64
N ALA A 43 12.92 4.09 21.43
CA ALA A 43 12.08 4.91 22.32
C ALA A 43 11.41 6.06 21.56
N PRO A 44 10.22 6.52 22.00
CA PRO A 44 9.54 7.63 21.35
C PRO A 44 10.30 8.94 21.60
N VAL A 45 10.63 9.65 20.53
CA VAL A 45 11.33 10.94 20.61
C VAL A 45 10.32 12.08 20.47
N VAL A 46 10.35 13.02 21.41
CA VAL A 46 9.51 14.22 21.39
C VAL A 46 10.41 15.44 21.36
N SER A 47 10.30 16.24 20.31
CA SER A 47 11.02 17.51 20.23
C SER A 47 10.41 18.59 21.12
N LEU A 48 11.22 19.53 21.57
CA LEU A 48 10.83 20.68 22.39
C LEU A 48 11.46 21.96 21.83
N GLU A 49 10.72 23.07 21.91
CA GLU A 49 11.24 24.39 21.57
C GLU A 49 12.06 25.00 22.71
N SER A 50 12.94 25.94 22.38
CA SER A 50 13.74 26.68 23.37
C SER A 50 13.34 28.15 23.51
N THR A 51 12.30 28.62 22.82
CA THR A 51 11.74 29.96 23.10
C THR A 51 11.10 30.05 24.47
N ILE A 52 10.54 28.97 25.01
CA ILE A 52 10.07 28.93 26.40
C ILE A 52 11.20 29.19 27.40
N ILE A 53 12.41 28.70 27.09
CA ILE A 53 13.63 28.84 27.92
C ILE A 53 14.17 30.27 27.85
N THR A 54 14.21 30.85 26.65
CA THR A 54 14.91 32.11 26.39
C THR A 54 14.02 33.35 26.50
N HIS A 55 12.72 33.22 26.20
CA HIS A 55 11.79 34.35 26.06
C HIS A 55 10.41 34.10 26.71
N GLY A 56 10.09 32.87 27.13
CA GLY A 56 8.76 32.49 27.60
C GLY A 56 8.54 32.66 29.10
N LEU A 57 9.56 32.37 29.92
CA LEU A 57 9.51 32.48 31.38
C LEU A 57 10.74 33.22 31.93
N PRO A 58 10.64 33.87 33.10
CA PRO A 58 11.79 34.45 33.78
C PRO A 58 12.70 33.36 34.37
N PHE A 59 13.96 33.71 34.65
CA PHE A 59 14.88 32.86 35.38
C PHE A 59 14.63 32.93 36.91
N PRO A 60 14.66 31.81 37.66
CA PRO A 60 15.04 30.44 37.25
C PRO A 60 13.88 29.59 36.70
N GLN A 61 12.65 30.10 36.68
CA GLN A 61 11.47 29.33 36.29
C GLN A 61 11.56 28.77 34.87
N ASN A 62 12.25 29.46 33.96
CA ASN A 62 12.50 28.99 32.60
C ASN A 62 13.37 27.71 32.55
N LEU A 63 14.42 27.65 33.36
CA LEU A 63 15.31 26.49 33.48
C LEU A 63 14.59 25.36 34.21
N GLU A 64 13.93 25.66 35.32
CA GLU A 64 13.14 24.70 36.09
C GLU A 64 12.06 24.06 35.21
N MET A 65 11.34 24.87 34.42
CA MET A 65 10.36 24.40 33.44
C MET A 65 10.98 23.51 32.37
N ALA A 66 12.10 23.92 31.77
CA ALA A 66 12.74 23.14 30.70
C ALA A 66 13.12 21.74 31.21
N LEU A 67 13.77 21.69 32.37
CA LEU A 67 14.19 20.44 33.00
C LEU A 67 13.01 19.61 33.49
N SER A 68 11.96 20.25 34.03
CA SER A 68 10.77 19.54 34.48
C SER A 68 10.00 18.91 33.32
N VAL A 69 9.92 19.56 32.16
CA VAL A 69 9.26 19.03 30.96
C VAL A 69 10.07 17.88 30.36
N GLU A 70 11.40 18.01 30.27
CA GLU A 70 12.26 16.89 29.86
C GLU A 70 12.09 15.70 30.81
N LYS A 71 12.01 15.96 32.12
CA LYS A 71 11.73 14.94 33.13
C LYS A 71 10.38 14.27 32.91
N THR A 72 9.32 15.03 32.62
CA THR A 72 7.98 14.49 32.33
C THR A 72 8.00 13.56 31.12
N ILE A 73 8.66 13.94 30.02
CA ILE A 73 8.78 13.07 28.84
C ILE A 73 9.51 11.77 29.20
N ARG A 74 10.58 11.86 30.00
CA ARG A 74 11.32 10.68 30.49
C ARG A 74 10.49 9.79 31.40
N GLU A 75 9.70 10.36 32.30
CA GLU A 75 8.77 9.63 33.18
C GLU A 75 7.68 8.88 32.39
N GLU A 76 7.25 9.44 31.25
CA GLU A 76 6.32 8.80 30.31
C GLU A 76 7.01 7.83 29.32
N GLY A 77 8.32 7.59 29.48
CA GLY A 77 9.09 6.64 28.69
C GLY A 77 9.59 7.15 27.34
N GLY A 78 9.55 8.47 27.10
CA GLY A 78 10.10 9.11 25.90
C GLY A 78 11.47 9.75 26.09
N ILE A 79 12.07 10.15 24.97
CA ILE A 79 13.32 10.90 24.92
C ILE A 79 13.04 12.34 24.49
N PRO A 80 13.33 13.33 25.34
CA PRO A 80 13.18 14.73 24.98
C PRO A 80 14.29 15.18 24.03
N ALA A 81 13.91 15.94 23.00
CA ALA A 81 14.82 16.52 22.04
C ALA A 81 14.66 18.05 22.00
N THR A 82 15.16 18.73 23.04
CA THR A 82 15.19 20.21 23.07
C THR A 82 16.03 20.75 21.92
N CYS A 83 15.44 21.61 21.10
CA CYS A 83 16.06 22.19 19.91
C CYS A 83 16.51 23.62 20.19
N ALA A 84 17.73 23.99 19.78
CA ALA A 84 18.26 25.35 19.95
C ALA A 84 19.43 25.63 18.98
N PHE A 85 19.84 26.90 18.91
CA PHE A 85 21.13 27.28 18.33
C PHE A 85 22.11 27.61 19.46
N LEU A 86 23.29 27.00 19.43
CA LEU A 86 24.40 27.30 20.34
C LEU A 86 25.60 27.76 19.52
N GLY A 87 26.02 29.01 19.68
CA GLY A 87 27.09 29.58 18.87
C GLY A 87 26.81 29.49 17.35
N GLY A 88 25.54 29.62 16.96
CA GLY A 88 25.05 29.47 15.58
C GLY A 88 25.01 28.04 15.04
N ILE A 89 25.28 27.03 15.86
CA ILE A 89 25.16 25.63 15.44
C ILE A 89 23.79 25.09 15.88
N PRO A 90 22.95 24.58 14.96
CA PRO A 90 21.67 24.00 15.31
C PRO A 90 21.88 22.65 16.03
N HIS A 91 21.21 22.51 17.17
CA HIS A 91 21.23 21.31 18.02
C HIS A 91 19.82 20.73 18.17
N VAL A 92 19.73 19.40 18.21
CA VAL A 92 18.52 18.62 18.51
C VAL A 92 18.86 17.63 19.62
N GLY A 93 18.25 17.83 20.79
CA GLY A 93 18.61 17.12 22.03
C GLY A 93 19.75 17.83 22.76
N LEU A 94 19.43 18.86 23.53
CA LEU A 94 20.41 19.52 24.39
C LEU A 94 20.73 18.67 25.62
N LEU A 95 21.99 18.70 26.06
CA LEU A 95 22.40 18.21 27.37
C LEU A 95 21.97 19.20 28.47
N THR A 96 21.88 18.74 29.72
CA THR A 96 21.54 19.58 30.88
C THR A 96 22.42 20.82 30.97
N ASP A 97 23.74 20.67 30.86
CA ASP A 97 24.69 21.80 30.89
C ASP A 97 24.45 22.80 29.73
N GLN A 98 23.97 22.32 28.58
CA GLN A 98 23.65 23.17 27.43
C GLN A 98 22.33 23.93 27.61
N ILE A 99 21.34 23.31 28.26
CA ILE A 99 20.09 23.97 28.66
C ILE A 99 20.40 25.06 29.70
N GLU A 100 21.22 24.74 30.70
CA GLU A 100 21.71 25.69 31.69
C GLU A 100 22.51 26.82 31.05
N GLN A 101 23.39 26.52 30.10
CA GLN A 101 24.11 27.51 29.32
C GLN A 101 23.14 28.46 28.62
N LEU A 102 22.15 27.95 27.89
CA LEU A 102 21.19 28.75 27.15
C LEU A 102 20.34 29.63 28.08
N ALA A 103 19.89 29.10 29.23
CA ALA A 103 19.15 29.86 30.23
C ALA A 103 20.00 30.97 30.88
N ASN A 104 21.27 30.67 31.17
CA ASN A 104 22.22 31.65 31.71
C ASN A 104 22.59 32.73 30.69
N GLU A 105 22.73 32.38 29.41
CA GLU A 105 22.96 33.35 28.32
C GLU A 105 21.77 34.29 28.17
N ALA A 106 20.55 33.77 28.21
CA ALA A 106 19.31 34.55 28.15
C ALA A 106 19.16 35.50 29.35
N LYS A 107 19.67 35.12 30.52
CA LYS A 107 19.73 35.98 31.71
C LYS A 107 20.75 37.13 31.54
N LYS A 108 21.90 36.87 30.92
CA LYS A 108 23.01 37.82 30.81
C LYS A 108 22.86 38.79 29.64
N SER A 109 22.26 38.36 28.55
CA SER A 109 22.23 39.09 27.28
C SER A 109 21.00 38.72 26.45
N LYS A 110 20.65 39.57 25.47
CA LYS A 110 19.55 39.28 24.54
C LYS A 110 19.96 38.14 23.60
N VAL A 111 19.45 36.95 23.87
CA VAL A 111 19.58 35.76 23.01
C VAL A 111 18.61 35.89 21.82
N ASN A 112 18.98 35.37 20.64
CA ASN A 112 18.10 35.46 19.48
C ASN A 112 16.84 34.60 19.64
N LYS A 113 15.68 35.14 19.23
CA LYS A 113 14.48 34.37 18.98
C LYS A 113 14.51 33.92 17.51
N VAL A 114 14.73 32.64 17.26
CA VAL A 114 15.03 32.11 15.93
C VAL A 114 13.78 31.51 15.31
N SER A 115 13.16 32.20 14.36
CA SER A 115 12.15 31.66 13.44
C SER A 115 12.80 31.28 12.10
N ARG A 116 12.02 30.76 11.13
CA ARG A 116 12.52 30.27 9.83
C ARG A 116 13.50 31.24 9.15
N ARG A 117 13.14 32.54 9.11
CA ARG A 117 13.95 33.59 8.47
C ARG A 117 15.25 33.90 9.20
N ASP A 118 15.31 33.58 10.50
CA ASP A 118 16.42 33.93 11.38
C ASP A 118 17.49 32.82 11.41
N ILE A 119 17.19 31.60 10.94
CA ILE A 119 18.10 30.44 10.94
C ILE A 119 19.44 30.79 10.27
N GLY A 120 19.41 31.27 9.03
CA GLY A 120 20.63 31.58 8.29
C GLY A 120 21.46 32.69 8.94
N VAL A 121 20.81 33.68 9.55
CA VAL A 121 21.47 34.79 10.24
C VAL A 121 22.14 34.31 11.52
N SER A 122 21.43 33.53 12.34
CA SER A 122 21.99 32.95 13.58
C SER A 122 23.19 32.06 13.29
N MET A 123 23.14 31.25 12.24
CA MET A 123 24.27 30.42 11.79
C MET A 123 25.45 31.28 11.30
N ALA A 124 25.20 32.28 10.46
CA ALA A 124 26.24 33.13 9.91
C ALA A 124 26.95 33.96 10.99
N ARG A 125 26.21 34.42 12.00
CA ARG A 125 26.73 35.25 13.09
C ARG A 125 27.25 34.47 14.27
N LYS A 126 27.10 33.14 14.27
CA LYS A 126 27.48 32.29 15.40
C LYS A 126 26.76 32.68 16.70
N GLU A 127 25.50 33.09 16.57
CA GLU A 127 24.68 33.56 17.70
C GLU A 127 23.92 32.37 18.32
N SER A 128 23.89 32.30 19.65
CA SER A 128 22.97 31.40 20.36
C SER A 128 21.54 31.92 20.22
N GLY A 129 20.57 31.00 20.20
CA GLY A 129 19.19 31.36 19.94
C GLY A 129 18.19 30.29 20.35
N GLY A 130 17.08 30.74 20.94
CA GLY A 130 15.93 29.90 21.20
C GLY A 130 15.08 29.73 19.94
N THR A 131 14.72 28.50 19.58
CA THR A 131 13.89 28.19 18.40
C THR A 131 12.42 28.42 18.68
N THR A 132 11.71 29.09 17.77
CA THR A 132 10.24 29.12 17.78
C THR A 132 9.67 27.77 17.32
N ILE A 133 8.35 27.62 17.30
CA ILE A 133 7.66 26.47 16.70
C ILE A 133 8.16 26.23 15.27
N ALA A 134 8.15 27.25 14.40
CA ALA A 134 8.63 27.10 13.02
C ALA A 134 10.05 26.53 12.91
N SER A 135 11.03 27.09 13.62
CA SER A 135 12.41 26.58 13.57
C SER A 135 12.54 25.20 14.20
N THR A 136 11.82 24.93 15.28
CA THR A 136 11.83 23.62 15.94
C THR A 136 11.31 22.55 14.98
N MET A 137 10.20 22.78 14.29
CA MET A 137 9.68 21.87 13.27
C MET A 137 10.71 21.56 12.18
N ILE A 138 11.42 22.58 11.68
CA ILE A 138 12.46 22.40 10.66
C ILE A 138 13.57 21.48 11.20
N LEU A 139 14.09 21.77 12.40
CA LEU A 139 15.17 20.98 13.00
C LEU A 139 14.70 19.55 13.33
N SER A 140 13.48 19.39 13.83
CA SER A 140 12.85 18.09 14.10
C SER A 140 12.70 17.26 12.83
N SER A 141 12.19 17.84 11.75
CA SER A 141 12.06 17.15 10.47
C SER A 141 13.41 16.76 9.88
N MET A 142 14.42 17.64 9.97
CA MET A 142 15.80 17.34 9.56
C MET A 142 16.43 16.21 10.40
N ALA A 143 16.04 16.08 11.66
CA ALA A 143 16.48 15.01 12.55
C ALA A 143 15.68 13.71 12.38
N GLY A 144 14.49 13.74 11.77
CA GLY A 144 13.59 12.60 11.65
C GLY A 144 12.63 12.41 12.83
N ILE A 145 12.33 13.48 13.58
CA ILE A 145 11.39 13.48 14.71
C ILE A 145 10.00 13.92 14.22
N ASP A 146 8.99 13.07 14.45
CA ASP A 146 7.62 13.29 13.95
C ASP A 146 6.72 14.10 14.90
N VAL A 147 7.05 14.16 16.19
CA VAL A 147 6.19 14.75 17.23
C VAL A 147 6.93 15.86 17.99
N PHE A 148 6.24 16.98 18.19
CA PHE A 148 6.74 18.17 18.86
C PHE A 148 5.72 18.65 19.90
N ALA A 149 6.14 18.79 21.15
CA ALA A 149 5.32 19.38 22.23
C ALA A 149 5.68 20.85 22.48
N THR A 150 4.67 21.70 22.63
CA THR A 150 4.83 23.11 23.01
C THR A 150 3.65 23.57 23.87
N GLY A 151 3.74 24.78 24.43
CA GLY A 151 2.64 25.37 25.20
C GLY A 151 1.46 25.73 24.31
N GLY A 152 1.69 26.56 23.28
CA GLY A 152 0.60 27.05 22.43
C GLY A 152 1.09 27.59 21.11
N LEU A 153 0.28 27.44 20.07
CA LEU A 153 0.61 27.82 18.70
C LEU A 153 0.69 29.34 18.55
N GLY A 154 1.59 29.83 17.69
CA GLY A 154 1.43 31.15 17.11
C GLY A 154 0.17 31.23 16.22
N GLY A 155 -0.10 32.37 15.60
CA GLY A 155 -1.27 32.45 14.73
C GLY A 155 -1.48 33.81 14.13
N VAL A 156 -2.70 34.04 13.66
CA VAL A 156 -3.14 35.34 13.18
C VAL A 156 -3.39 36.22 14.41
N HIS A 157 -2.73 37.37 14.51
CA HIS A 157 -2.99 38.31 15.59
C HIS A 157 -4.40 38.93 15.45
N LYS A 158 -4.94 39.46 16.55
CA LYS A 158 -6.14 40.31 16.47
C LYS A 158 -5.90 41.44 15.46
N ASP A 159 -6.87 41.72 14.60
CA ASP A 159 -6.75 42.64 13.45
C ASP A 159 -5.75 42.19 12.36
N GLY A 160 -5.32 40.92 12.36
CA GLY A 160 -4.34 40.36 11.41
C GLY A 160 -4.77 40.42 9.94
N HIS A 161 -6.07 40.49 9.67
CA HIS A 161 -6.60 40.72 8.32
C HIS A 161 -6.34 42.15 7.80
N LEU A 162 -5.99 43.09 8.67
CA LEU A 162 -5.57 44.46 8.32
C LEU A 162 -4.06 44.63 8.39
N THR A 163 -3.43 44.10 9.43
CA THR A 163 -2.00 44.33 9.72
C THR A 163 -1.08 43.31 9.04
N PHE A 164 -1.63 42.15 8.66
CA PHE A 164 -0.92 40.98 8.17
C PHE A 164 0.13 40.45 9.18
N ASP A 165 -0.08 40.73 10.47
CA ASP A 165 0.70 40.16 11.56
C ASP A 165 0.26 38.70 11.80
N VAL A 166 0.87 37.80 11.03
CA VAL A 166 0.60 36.36 11.02
C VAL A 166 1.89 35.61 11.36
N SER A 167 1.82 34.72 12.36
CA SER A 167 2.99 33.93 12.74
C SER A 167 3.45 33.02 11.59
N ALA A 168 4.77 32.96 11.39
CA ALA A 168 5.41 32.02 10.48
C ALA A 168 5.16 30.54 10.87
N ASP A 169 4.72 30.27 12.11
CA ASP A 169 4.38 28.93 12.57
C ASP A 169 3.26 28.29 11.71
N LEU A 170 2.29 29.08 11.23
CA LEU A 170 1.17 28.56 10.43
C LEU A 170 1.64 28.12 9.03
N THR A 171 2.49 28.92 8.40
CA THR A 171 3.08 28.57 7.09
C THR A 171 4.05 27.40 7.23
N GLU A 172 4.76 27.28 8.35
CA GLU A 172 5.65 26.14 8.59
C GLU A 172 4.87 24.84 8.78
N LEU A 173 3.75 24.88 9.52
CA LEU A 173 2.81 23.76 9.58
C LEU A 173 2.34 23.32 8.19
N GLY A 174 2.14 24.23 7.23
CA GLY A 174 1.80 23.85 5.85
C GLY A 174 2.93 23.20 5.04
N ARG A 175 4.17 23.19 5.54
CA ARG A 175 5.38 22.84 4.75
C ARG A 175 6.27 21.77 5.37
N THR A 176 6.11 21.52 6.66
CA THR A 176 6.99 20.62 7.41
C THR A 176 6.17 19.53 8.11
N PRO A 177 6.40 18.24 7.79
CA PRO A 177 5.59 17.12 8.28
C PRO A 177 5.97 16.73 9.71
N VAL A 178 5.76 17.66 10.65
CA VAL A 178 5.94 17.44 12.09
C VAL A 178 4.63 17.78 12.78
N SER A 179 4.20 16.90 13.68
CA SER A 179 2.95 17.06 14.41
C SER A 179 3.17 17.87 15.69
N VAL A 180 2.47 18.98 15.80
CA VAL A 180 2.56 19.92 16.92
C VAL A 180 1.43 19.64 17.90
N VAL A 181 1.79 19.35 19.14
CA VAL A 181 0.88 19.11 20.26
C VAL A 181 0.93 20.32 21.19
N CYS A 182 -0.19 21.02 21.35
CA CYS A 182 -0.26 22.23 22.17
C CYS A 182 -1.67 22.53 22.69
N SER A 183 -1.83 23.55 23.53
CA SER A 183 -3.15 23.95 24.05
C SER A 183 -3.88 24.95 23.14
N GLY A 184 -3.81 24.72 21.83
CA GLY A 184 -4.37 25.61 20.80
C GLY A 184 -3.56 26.89 20.56
N PRO A 185 -4.07 27.84 19.77
CA PRO A 185 -3.46 29.15 19.57
C PRO A 185 -3.40 29.93 20.88
N LYS A 186 -2.30 30.66 21.12
CA LYS A 186 -2.16 31.53 22.30
C LYS A 186 -3.37 32.48 22.42
N ALA A 187 -3.84 32.71 23.64
CA ALA A 187 -5.07 33.46 23.91
C ALA A 187 -5.10 34.91 23.38
N ILE A 188 -3.96 35.46 23.00
CA ILE A 188 -3.81 36.82 22.45
C ILE A 188 -4.10 36.90 20.94
N LEU A 189 -4.35 35.76 20.29
CA LEU A 189 -4.51 35.62 18.85
C LEU A 189 -5.98 35.54 18.46
N ASP A 190 -6.26 35.72 17.17
CA ASP A 190 -7.56 35.44 16.57
C ASP A 190 -7.64 33.96 16.19
N ILE A 191 -8.32 33.17 17.02
CA ILE A 191 -8.43 31.71 16.85
C ILE A 191 -9.19 31.38 15.56
N LYS A 192 -10.24 32.13 15.21
CA LYS A 192 -11.03 31.87 14.01
C LYS A 192 -10.22 32.12 12.75
N LEU A 193 -9.57 33.27 12.63
CA LEU A 193 -8.70 33.55 11.48
C LEU A 193 -7.50 32.60 11.41
N THR A 194 -7.01 32.12 12.55
CA THR A 194 -5.94 31.12 12.60
C THR A 194 -6.39 29.79 11.99
N LEU A 195 -7.60 29.31 12.30
CA LEU A 195 -8.15 28.07 11.74
C LEU A 195 -8.38 28.18 10.22
N GLU A 196 -8.95 29.29 9.74
CA GLU A 196 -9.14 29.54 8.30
C GLU A 196 -7.80 29.55 7.54
N TYR A 197 -6.76 30.13 8.16
CA TYR A 197 -5.42 30.13 7.58
C TYR A 197 -4.84 28.70 7.54
N LEU A 198 -5.02 27.91 8.59
CA LEU A 198 -4.53 26.52 8.66
C LEU A 198 -5.24 25.61 7.65
N GLU A 199 -6.55 25.78 7.46
CA GLU A 199 -7.30 25.12 6.39
C GLU A 199 -6.69 25.44 5.03
N THR A 200 -6.43 26.73 4.76
CA THR A 200 -5.78 27.19 3.52
C THR A 200 -4.38 26.58 3.32
N GLN A 201 -3.64 26.33 4.41
CA GLN A 201 -2.33 25.69 4.37
C GLN A 201 -2.39 24.14 4.30
N GLY A 202 -3.58 23.53 4.29
CA GLY A 202 -3.73 22.07 4.28
C GLY A 202 -3.26 21.40 5.57
N VAL A 203 -3.40 22.11 6.70
CA VAL A 203 -2.99 21.62 8.03
C VAL A 203 -4.19 21.01 8.74
N LEU A 204 -4.05 19.76 9.17
CA LEU A 204 -5.04 19.12 10.02
C LEU A 204 -5.11 19.85 11.37
N VAL A 205 -6.31 20.18 11.84
CA VAL A 205 -6.54 20.60 13.23
C VAL A 205 -7.50 19.61 13.89
N SER A 206 -7.06 19.00 14.99
CA SER A 206 -7.86 18.04 15.74
C SER A 206 -7.72 18.26 17.25
N THR A 207 -8.83 18.33 17.99
CA THR A 207 -8.81 18.53 19.45
C THR A 207 -9.06 17.24 20.23
N TYR A 208 -8.32 17.06 21.33
CA TYR A 208 -8.55 15.95 22.25
C TYR A 208 -9.88 16.12 22.99
N ASN A 209 -10.76 15.13 22.83
CA ASN A 209 -12.11 15.08 23.38
C ASN A 209 -12.14 14.16 24.61
N ASP A 210 -11.62 14.66 25.73
CA ASP A 210 -11.52 13.95 27.01
C ASP A 210 -12.86 13.77 27.73
N ASP A 211 -13.88 14.56 27.37
CA ASP A 211 -15.24 14.49 27.94
C ASP A 211 -16.30 13.92 26.97
N LEU A 212 -15.89 13.43 25.80
CA LEU A 212 -16.74 12.81 24.77
C LEU A 212 -17.92 13.68 24.32
N ARG A 213 -17.78 15.00 24.35
CA ARG A 213 -18.83 15.93 23.93
C ARG A 213 -19.00 15.95 22.40
N PRO A 214 -20.22 16.18 21.89
CA PRO A 214 -20.51 16.18 20.45
C PRO A 214 -19.90 17.38 19.71
N ASN A 215 -19.79 18.53 20.36
CA ASN A 215 -19.23 19.76 19.79
C ASN A 215 -17.94 20.12 20.53
N VAL A 216 -16.81 19.75 19.95
CA VAL A 216 -15.49 20.00 20.53
C VAL A 216 -14.97 21.33 20.00
N GLU A 217 -14.61 22.24 20.90
CA GLU A 217 -13.99 23.51 20.53
C GLU A 217 -12.46 23.38 20.55
N VAL A 218 -11.77 24.21 19.76
CA VAL A 218 -10.33 24.42 19.94
C VAL A 218 -10.10 25.10 21.29
N PRO A 219 -9.16 24.65 22.13
CA PRO A 219 -8.85 25.31 23.40
C PRO A 219 -8.28 26.71 23.17
N GLY A 220 -8.69 27.65 24.02
CA GLY A 220 -8.25 29.04 24.01
C GLY A 220 -6.99 29.27 24.85
N PHE A 221 -6.03 28.34 24.82
CA PHE A 221 -4.79 28.35 25.61
C PHE A 221 -5.02 28.17 27.12
N TYR A 222 -5.54 29.19 27.82
CA TYR A 222 -5.88 29.11 29.24
C TYR A 222 -7.25 28.48 29.48
N CYS A 223 -8.09 28.44 28.45
CA CYS A 223 -9.47 27.99 28.51
C CYS A 223 -9.65 26.70 27.72
N ARG A 224 -10.51 25.82 28.23
CA ARG A 224 -10.92 24.60 27.52
C ARG A 224 -11.87 24.87 26.35
N ASN A 225 -12.48 26.05 26.34
CA ASN A 225 -13.45 26.51 25.35
C ASN A 225 -12.97 27.87 24.81
N SER A 226 -13.12 28.09 23.50
CA SER A 226 -12.73 29.33 22.81
C SER A 226 -13.90 30.00 22.08
N GLY A 227 -15.05 29.34 21.98
CA GLY A 227 -16.15 29.71 21.10
C GLY A 227 -15.95 29.30 19.64
N VAL A 228 -14.88 28.56 19.31
CA VAL A 228 -14.58 28.12 17.94
C VAL A 228 -14.52 26.60 17.86
N LEU A 229 -15.35 26.01 17.00
CA LEU A 229 -15.41 24.57 16.79
C LEU A 229 -14.11 24.04 16.15
N SER A 230 -13.66 22.88 16.61
CA SER A 230 -12.55 22.16 16.02
C SER A 230 -13.02 21.39 14.77
N PRO A 231 -12.28 21.43 13.64
CA PRO A 231 -12.65 20.70 12.43
C PRO A 231 -12.74 19.18 12.65
N TYR A 232 -11.82 18.65 13.46
CA TYR A 232 -11.79 17.26 13.87
C TYR A 232 -11.60 17.14 15.39
N SER A 233 -11.90 15.96 15.91
CA SER A 233 -11.58 15.63 17.30
C SER A 233 -11.11 14.19 17.39
N PHE A 234 -10.34 13.87 18.42
CA PHE A 234 -9.88 12.52 18.73
C PHE A 234 -10.04 12.26 20.22
N ASN A 235 -10.34 11.03 20.63
CA ASN A 235 -10.48 10.67 22.05
C ASN A 235 -9.45 9.66 22.52
N LYS A 236 -8.54 9.23 21.64
CA LYS A 236 -7.42 8.32 21.94
C LYS A 236 -6.15 8.81 21.29
N PHE A 237 -5.03 8.84 22.02
CA PHE A 237 -3.73 9.21 21.46
C PHE A 237 -3.25 8.28 20.34
N SER A 238 -3.74 7.02 20.31
CA SER A 238 -3.49 6.09 19.21
C SER A 238 -4.18 6.48 17.91
N GLU A 239 -5.31 7.19 17.97
CA GLU A 239 -5.99 7.74 16.79
C GLU A 239 -5.18 8.90 16.21
N ALA A 240 -4.72 9.82 17.07
CA ALA A 240 -3.80 10.88 16.65
C ALA A 240 -2.52 10.31 16.02
N ALA A 241 -1.92 9.28 16.63
CA ALA A 241 -0.78 8.57 16.05
C ALA A 241 -1.09 7.93 14.69
N SER A 242 -2.25 7.29 14.54
CA SER A 242 -2.70 6.74 13.25
C SER A 242 -2.82 7.84 12.21
N ILE A 243 -3.35 9.02 12.56
CA ILE A 243 -3.44 10.15 11.63
C ILE A 243 -2.04 10.59 11.20
N ILE A 244 -1.07 10.71 12.12
CA ILE A 244 0.32 11.01 11.77
C ILE A 244 0.86 9.96 10.79
N LEU A 245 0.66 8.67 11.09
CA LEU A 245 1.13 7.57 10.27
C LEU A 245 0.49 7.60 8.86
N GLN A 246 -0.82 7.85 8.76
CA GLN A 246 -1.52 7.96 7.47
C GLN A 246 -1.07 9.21 6.69
N SER A 247 -0.87 10.35 7.35
CA SER A 247 -0.31 11.55 6.72
C SER A 247 1.10 11.29 6.16
N LYS A 248 1.94 10.55 6.90
CA LYS A 248 3.26 10.08 6.42
C LYS A 248 3.14 9.10 5.25
N GLN A 249 2.17 8.17 5.29
CA GLN A 249 1.94 7.21 4.21
C GLN A 249 1.49 7.88 2.90
N MET A 250 0.66 8.91 3.01
CA MET A 250 0.23 9.76 1.89
C MET A 250 1.32 10.74 1.42
N ASP A 251 2.48 10.75 2.08
CA ASP A 251 3.59 11.68 1.85
C ASP A 251 3.18 13.16 1.90
N LEU A 252 2.21 13.48 2.76
CA LEU A 252 1.79 14.86 2.98
C LEU A 252 2.95 15.65 3.58
N LYS A 253 3.24 16.82 3.01
CA LYS A 253 4.32 17.69 3.48
C LYS A 253 3.86 18.66 4.57
N SER A 254 2.56 18.72 4.87
CA SER A 254 2.03 19.49 6.00
C SER A 254 2.17 18.69 7.30
N GLY A 255 2.32 19.42 8.40
CA GLY A 255 2.23 18.93 9.76
C GLY A 255 0.77 18.82 10.22
N ASN A 256 0.60 18.29 11.42
CA ASN A 256 -0.70 18.16 12.08
C ASN A 256 -0.71 19.03 13.34
N LEU A 257 -1.84 19.65 13.65
CA LEU A 257 -2.06 20.35 14.91
C LEU A 257 -3.00 19.54 15.80
N PHE A 258 -2.46 18.99 16.89
CA PHE A 258 -3.24 18.30 17.92
C PHE A 258 -3.41 19.20 19.13
N CYS A 259 -4.64 19.63 19.38
CA CYS A 259 -4.98 20.54 20.45
C CYS A 259 -5.36 19.78 21.73
N ILE A 260 -4.67 20.03 22.84
CA ILE A 260 -4.95 19.41 24.15
C ILE A 260 -5.54 20.48 25.07
N PRO A 261 -6.80 20.34 25.52
CA PRO A 261 -7.40 21.28 26.46
C PRO A 261 -6.62 21.34 27.79
N PRO A 262 -6.49 22.52 28.43
CA PRO A 262 -5.87 22.59 29.75
C PRO A 262 -6.65 21.75 30.78
N PRO A 263 -5.98 21.16 31.79
CA PRO A 263 -6.65 20.36 32.81
C PRO A 263 -7.71 21.17 33.56
N LEU A 264 -8.83 20.53 33.91
CA LEU A 264 -10.00 21.18 34.51
C LEU A 264 -9.66 21.94 35.79
N GLU A 265 -8.72 21.43 36.59
CA GLU A 265 -8.32 22.01 37.87
C GLU A 265 -7.57 23.35 37.76
N VAL A 266 -6.98 23.66 36.60
CA VAL A 266 -6.22 24.89 36.35
C VAL A 266 -6.77 25.73 35.19
N ALA A 267 -7.77 25.22 34.47
CA ALA A 267 -8.38 25.93 33.36
C ALA A 267 -9.07 27.20 33.85
N LEU A 268 -8.80 28.32 33.18
CA LEU A 268 -9.42 29.59 33.52
C LEU A 268 -10.77 29.73 32.81
N PRO A 269 -11.80 30.32 33.45
CA PRO A 269 -13.06 30.61 32.78
C PRO A 269 -12.87 31.58 31.60
N SER A 270 -13.52 31.31 30.48
CA SER A 270 -13.37 32.13 29.26
C SER A 270 -13.77 33.59 29.49
N GLU A 271 -14.86 33.82 30.21
CA GLU A 271 -15.36 35.15 30.57
C GLU A 271 -14.35 35.94 31.42
N PHE A 272 -13.67 35.25 32.34
CA PHE A 272 -12.66 35.86 33.21
C PHE A 272 -11.41 36.28 32.43
N ILE A 273 -10.90 35.41 31.55
CA ILE A 273 -9.65 35.71 30.84
C ILE A 273 -9.86 36.69 29.68
N THR A 274 -11.02 36.68 29.03
CA THR A 274 -11.29 37.52 27.84
C THR A 274 -11.16 39.00 28.20
N GLY A 275 -11.77 39.44 29.30
CA GLY A 275 -11.65 40.83 29.76
C GLY A 275 -10.21 41.23 30.14
N ILE A 276 -9.41 40.29 30.65
CA ILE A 276 -7.99 40.52 30.97
C ILE A 276 -7.16 40.68 29.69
N ILE A 277 -7.42 39.84 28.69
CA ILE A 277 -6.74 39.88 27.39
C ILE A 277 -7.09 41.17 26.64
N ASP A 278 -8.34 41.61 26.67
CA ASP A 278 -8.76 42.83 25.99
C ASP A 278 -8.13 44.07 26.62
N ASP A 279 -8.07 44.15 27.95
CA ASP A 279 -7.32 45.23 28.63
C ASP A 279 -5.82 45.18 28.32
N ALA A 280 -5.20 43.98 28.31
CA ALA A 280 -3.79 43.86 27.95
C ALA A 280 -3.52 44.33 26.50
N ASN A 281 -4.43 44.03 25.56
CA ASN A 281 -4.34 44.50 24.18
C ASN A 281 -4.45 46.03 24.10
N GLN A 282 -5.36 46.62 24.87
CA GLN A 282 -5.53 48.07 24.93
C GLN A 282 -4.25 48.74 25.46
N ARG A 283 -3.65 48.21 26.53
CA ARG A 283 -2.37 48.70 27.08
C ARG A 283 -1.22 48.56 26.09
N ALA A 284 -1.18 47.48 25.31
CA ALA A 284 -0.15 47.29 24.29
C ALA A 284 -0.28 48.35 23.17
N LYS A 285 -1.52 48.67 22.76
CA LYS A 285 -1.81 49.75 21.80
C LYS A 285 -1.38 51.11 22.36
N GLU A 286 -1.71 51.42 23.61
CA GLU A 286 -1.30 52.67 24.28
C GLU A 286 0.23 52.79 24.44
N ALA A 287 0.91 51.67 24.67
CA ALA A 287 2.36 51.61 24.78
C ALA A 287 3.10 51.48 23.43
N ASN A 288 2.38 51.47 22.30
CA ASN A 288 2.92 51.26 20.95
C ASN A 288 3.80 49.99 20.81
N VAL A 289 3.49 48.94 21.55
CA VAL A 289 4.21 47.66 21.48
C VAL A 289 3.68 46.84 20.29
N SER A 290 4.56 46.40 19.40
CA SER A 290 4.19 45.68 18.18
C SER A 290 5.21 44.62 17.77
N GLY A 291 4.84 43.77 16.81
CA GLY A 291 5.70 42.72 16.26
C GLY A 291 6.18 41.74 17.32
N LYS A 292 7.46 41.38 17.27
CA LYS A 292 8.04 40.32 18.13
C LYS A 292 8.00 40.62 19.64
N GLU A 293 7.85 41.88 20.03
CA GLU A 293 7.82 42.33 21.43
C GLU A 293 6.38 42.34 22.02
N LEU A 294 5.35 42.19 21.19
CA LEU A 294 3.94 42.17 21.61
C LEU A 294 3.60 40.97 22.49
N THR A 295 3.96 39.74 22.06
CA THR A 295 3.64 38.52 22.81
C THR A 295 4.22 38.51 24.23
N PRO A 296 5.52 38.82 24.46
CA PRO A 296 6.07 38.90 25.82
C PRO A 296 5.38 39.95 26.69
N PHE A 297 5.08 41.13 26.15
CA PHE A 297 4.36 42.19 26.87
C PHE A 297 2.96 41.71 27.32
N MET A 298 2.22 41.09 26.41
CA MET A 298 0.87 40.59 26.68
C MET A 298 0.86 39.51 27.77
N LEU A 299 1.73 38.50 27.65
CA LEU A 299 1.80 37.41 28.64
C LEU A 299 2.19 37.92 30.03
N LYS A 300 3.08 38.91 30.12
CA LYS A 300 3.42 39.56 31.39
C LYS A 300 2.22 40.28 32.01
N SER A 301 1.49 41.07 31.21
CA SER A 301 0.29 41.78 31.67
C SER A 301 -0.80 40.81 32.16
N ILE A 302 -0.98 39.68 31.47
CA ILE A 302 -1.94 38.64 31.87
C ILE A 302 -1.49 37.96 33.17
N ALA A 303 -0.20 37.65 33.32
CA ALA A 303 0.34 37.07 34.55
C ALA A 303 0.11 37.96 35.78
N GLU A 304 0.35 39.27 35.65
CA GLU A 304 0.11 40.25 36.70
C GLU A 304 -1.39 40.33 37.07
N LYS A 305 -2.27 40.45 36.07
CA LYS A 305 -3.72 40.57 36.30
C LYS A 305 -4.39 39.31 36.83
N THR A 306 -3.82 38.14 36.54
CA THR A 306 -4.32 36.85 37.05
C THR A 306 -3.66 36.45 38.37
N ASN A 307 -2.85 37.31 39.00
CA ASN A 307 -2.09 37.00 40.21
C ASN A 307 -1.30 35.67 40.09
N GLY A 308 -0.76 35.40 38.90
CA GLY A 308 0.01 34.19 38.61
C GLY A 308 -0.82 32.95 38.25
N GLU A 309 -2.15 32.98 38.28
CA GLU A 309 -2.98 31.82 37.89
C GLU A 309 -2.79 31.43 36.42
N SER A 310 -2.59 32.40 35.52
CA SER A 310 -2.23 32.11 34.12
C SER A 310 -0.87 31.42 33.98
N VAL A 311 0.09 31.72 34.87
CA VAL A 311 1.41 31.07 34.90
C VAL A 311 1.28 29.64 35.41
N LYS A 312 0.49 29.41 36.48
CA LYS A 312 0.19 28.06 36.98
C LYS A 312 -0.50 27.20 35.92
N CYS A 313 -1.51 27.76 35.25
CA CYS A 313 -2.19 27.12 34.13
C CYS A 313 -1.21 26.77 33.00
N ASN A 314 -0.36 27.73 32.60
CA ASN A 314 0.67 27.54 31.57
C ASN A 314 1.63 26.41 31.92
N ILE A 315 2.15 26.41 33.14
CA ILE A 315 3.03 25.35 33.61
C ILE A 315 2.33 23.98 33.48
N LYS A 316 1.12 23.88 34.00
CA LYS A 316 0.40 22.62 34.07
C LYS A 316 0.01 22.07 32.69
N PHE A 317 -0.49 22.91 31.77
CA PHE A 317 -0.81 22.42 30.42
C PHE A 317 0.43 22.13 29.59
N VAL A 318 1.57 22.80 29.81
CA VAL A 318 2.82 22.45 29.10
C VAL A 318 3.24 21.02 29.46
N HIS A 319 3.13 20.65 30.74
CA HIS A 319 3.33 19.27 31.17
C HIS A 319 2.31 18.32 30.53
N GLU A 320 1.03 18.69 30.50
CA GLU A 320 -0.01 17.85 29.88
C GLU A 320 0.20 17.65 28.38
N ASN A 321 0.64 18.70 27.66
CA ASN A 321 0.98 18.64 26.25
C ASN A 321 2.18 17.73 26.01
N ALA A 322 3.19 17.76 26.90
CA ALA A 322 4.34 16.87 26.85
C ALA A 322 3.96 15.41 27.10
N ILE A 323 3.06 15.14 28.05
CA ILE A 323 2.48 13.82 28.31
C ILE A 323 1.73 13.32 27.07
N ALA A 324 0.82 14.14 26.54
CA ALA A 324 0.03 13.81 25.36
C ALA A 324 0.92 13.54 24.14
N ALA A 325 1.91 14.40 23.89
CA ALA A 325 2.88 14.21 22.81
C ALA A 325 3.68 12.92 22.97
N THR A 326 4.10 12.59 24.19
CA THR A 326 4.82 11.34 24.46
C THR A 326 3.93 10.13 24.22
N LYS A 327 2.66 10.17 24.64
CA LYS A 327 1.68 9.11 24.38
C LYS A 327 1.38 8.94 22.89
N ILE A 328 1.29 10.03 22.13
CA ILE A 328 1.14 10.01 20.67
C ILE A 328 2.40 9.42 20.02
N ALA A 329 3.59 9.91 20.38
CA ALA A 329 4.86 9.41 19.85
C ALA A 329 5.09 7.93 20.19
N HIS A 330 4.74 7.50 21.40
CA HIS A 330 4.77 6.10 21.83
C HIS A 330 3.81 5.26 21.00
N SER A 331 2.57 5.73 20.80
CA SER A 331 1.59 5.03 19.98
C SER A 331 2.03 4.96 18.51
N LEU A 332 2.63 6.03 17.98
CA LEU A 332 3.19 6.08 16.64
C LEU A 332 4.34 5.08 16.50
N LEU A 333 5.28 5.09 17.44
CA LEU A 333 6.39 4.14 17.46
C LEU A 333 5.89 2.71 17.55
N HIS A 334 4.88 2.44 18.39
CA HIS A 334 4.28 1.11 18.50
C HIS A 334 3.55 0.70 17.22
N GLN A 335 2.88 1.63 16.52
CA GLN A 335 2.23 1.34 15.24
C GLN A 335 3.26 1.11 14.13
N GLU A 336 4.30 1.93 14.03
CA GLU A 336 5.47 1.72 13.16
C GLU A 336 6.14 0.38 13.49
N HIS A 337 6.32 0.05 14.77
CA HIS A 337 6.83 -1.23 15.24
C HIS A 337 5.89 -2.40 15.05
N ARG A 338 4.57 -2.21 15.05
CA ARG A 338 3.65 -3.28 14.65
C ARG A 338 3.74 -3.48 13.15
N SER A 339 3.88 -2.40 12.37
CA SER A 339 4.21 -2.49 10.95
C SER A 339 5.58 -3.15 10.71
N ILE A 340 6.53 -3.05 11.66
CA ILE A 340 7.88 -3.68 11.60
C ILE A 340 7.94 -5.09 12.25
N ARG A 341 7.19 -5.38 13.31
CA ARG A 341 7.14 -6.68 14.01
C ARG A 341 6.06 -7.61 13.47
N MET A 342 5.02 -7.07 12.83
CA MET A 342 4.28 -7.88 11.86
C MET A 342 5.18 -8.23 10.67
N SER A 343 6.26 -7.46 10.42
CA SER A 343 7.33 -7.82 9.49
C SER A 343 8.51 -8.63 10.08
N ASP A 344 8.53 -8.93 11.39
CA ASP A 344 9.53 -9.79 12.08
C ASP A 344 8.78 -10.81 12.99
N GLY A 345 8.56 -12.03 12.47
CA GLY A 345 7.56 -13.01 12.94
C GLY A 345 7.43 -13.31 14.44
N TYR A 346 6.23 -13.68 14.85
CA TYR A 346 5.95 -14.26 16.18
C TYR A 346 6.28 -15.76 16.23
N PRO A 347 6.91 -16.23 17.31
CA PRO A 347 6.67 -17.55 17.87
C PRO A 347 5.48 -17.51 18.84
N ILE A 348 4.61 -18.52 18.72
CA ILE A 348 3.58 -18.96 19.69
C ILE A 348 4.33 -19.71 20.83
N GLU A 349 4.04 -19.54 22.13
CA GLU A 349 2.98 -20.19 22.94
C GLU A 349 3.20 -19.71 24.42
N ASN A 350 2.21 -19.53 25.31
CA ASN A 350 1.37 -20.59 25.87
C ASN A 350 0.16 -20.02 26.64
N PHE A 351 -0.94 -20.75 26.54
CA PHE A 351 -2.21 -20.53 27.21
C PHE A 351 -2.11 -20.69 28.73
N ASN A 352 -2.74 -19.76 29.45
CA ASN A 352 -3.53 -20.09 30.64
C ASN A 352 -4.45 -18.91 30.98
N THR A 353 -5.77 -19.09 30.78
CA THR A 353 -6.87 -18.87 31.74
C THR A 353 -8.19 -18.50 31.04
N GLU A 354 -9.21 -19.30 31.30
CA GLU A 354 -10.64 -18.95 31.21
C GLU A 354 -11.13 -18.40 32.58
N PRO A 355 -12.36 -17.85 32.75
CA PRO A 355 -13.31 -17.28 31.77
C PRO A 355 -14.06 -15.97 32.23
N SER A 356 -14.69 -15.28 31.24
CA SER A 356 -15.98 -14.54 31.31
C SER A 356 -15.99 -13.08 31.90
N LYS A 357 -16.74 -12.04 31.47
CA LYS A 357 -17.99 -11.82 30.67
C LYS A 357 -18.07 -10.37 30.11
N HIS A 358 -18.63 -10.25 28.89
CA HIS A 358 -19.56 -9.22 28.31
C HIS A 358 -19.27 -7.70 28.48
N SER A 359 -19.49 -6.79 27.52
CA SER A 359 -20.23 -6.76 26.23
C SER A 359 -19.90 -5.45 25.49
N GLY A 360 -19.74 -5.47 24.14
CA GLY A 360 -19.60 -4.27 23.29
C GLY A 360 -20.97 -3.64 22.90
N PRO A 361 -21.14 -3.01 21.71
CA PRO A 361 -20.23 -2.20 20.89
C PRO A 361 -20.90 -0.96 20.23
N SER A 362 -20.12 -0.10 19.54
CA SER A 362 -20.34 0.40 18.14
C SER A 362 -19.35 1.54 17.80
N GLU A 363 -18.97 1.87 16.56
CA GLU A 363 -18.60 1.18 15.31
C GLU A 363 -18.31 2.28 14.26
N LYS A 364 -17.16 2.22 13.55
CA LYS A 364 -16.94 2.63 12.12
C LYS A 364 -15.47 2.96 11.80
N ASN A 365 -14.69 1.92 11.50
CA ASN A 365 -13.86 1.76 10.29
C ASN A 365 -13.10 0.43 10.39
N LYS A 366 -13.89 -0.64 10.27
CA LYS A 366 -13.50 -1.95 9.73
C LYS A 366 -13.84 -1.88 8.23
N ASN A 367 -13.09 -2.56 7.34
CA ASN A 367 -13.47 -2.93 5.94
C ASN A 367 -12.69 -2.28 4.78
N TYR A 368 -11.36 -2.38 4.75
CA TYR A 368 -10.68 -2.61 3.45
C TYR A 368 -10.25 -4.07 3.40
N ARG A 369 -10.82 -4.84 2.46
CA ARG A 369 -10.58 -6.28 2.28
C ARG A 369 -10.57 -6.59 0.78
N PRO A 370 -9.42 -6.90 0.16
CA PRO A 370 -9.40 -7.35 -1.22
C PRO A 370 -9.88 -8.80 -1.30
N ASN A 371 -10.92 -9.09 -2.11
CA ASN A 371 -11.41 -10.46 -2.29
C ASN A 371 -10.46 -11.30 -3.18
N THR A 372 -9.60 -10.64 -3.95
CA THR A 372 -8.65 -11.29 -4.86
C THR A 372 -7.23 -10.79 -4.63
N LEU A 373 -6.29 -11.72 -4.47
CA LEU A 373 -4.86 -11.46 -4.58
C LEU A 373 -4.32 -11.97 -5.92
N VAL A 374 -3.64 -11.09 -6.66
CA VAL A 374 -2.83 -11.45 -7.81
C VAL A 374 -1.37 -11.44 -7.38
N ILE A 375 -0.68 -12.58 -7.47
CA ILE A 375 0.71 -12.73 -7.05
C ILE A 375 1.55 -12.99 -8.29
N GLY A 376 2.46 -12.07 -8.58
CA GLY A 376 3.28 -12.13 -9.78
C GLY A 376 4.13 -10.88 -9.96
N SER A 377 4.94 -10.86 -11.01
CA SER A 377 5.84 -9.74 -11.27
C SER A 377 5.11 -8.48 -11.78
N VAL A 378 5.63 -7.32 -11.36
CA VAL A 378 5.55 -6.06 -12.10
C VAL A 378 6.93 -5.72 -12.64
N ALA A 379 7.01 -5.41 -13.93
CA ALA A 379 8.26 -5.21 -14.65
C ALA A 379 8.27 -3.91 -15.45
N LEU A 380 9.46 -3.42 -15.77
CA LEU A 380 9.64 -2.39 -16.79
C LEU A 380 9.95 -3.08 -18.12
N ASP A 381 9.01 -2.98 -19.04
CA ASP A 381 9.11 -3.55 -20.37
C ASP A 381 9.70 -2.50 -21.31
N SER A 382 10.69 -2.89 -22.11
CA SER A 382 11.33 -2.04 -23.12
C SER A 382 11.30 -2.75 -24.47
N ILE A 383 10.70 -2.10 -25.45
CA ILE A 383 10.55 -2.64 -26.80
C ILE A 383 11.33 -1.74 -27.75
N ALA A 384 12.27 -2.34 -28.48
CA ALA A 384 13.03 -1.69 -29.54
C ALA A 384 12.57 -2.24 -30.90
N ARG A 385 12.20 -1.35 -31.84
CA ARG A 385 11.91 -1.71 -33.23
C ARG A 385 13.05 -1.21 -34.12
N ILE A 386 13.62 -2.08 -34.95
CA ILE A 386 14.69 -1.70 -35.88
C ILE A 386 14.08 -0.98 -37.09
N ASN A 387 14.60 0.21 -37.41
CA ASN A 387 14.00 1.08 -38.44
C ASN A 387 14.44 0.71 -39.87
N SER A 388 15.42 -0.18 -40.02
CA SER A 388 15.97 -0.60 -41.31
C SER A 388 15.53 -2.01 -41.71
N ASP A 389 15.28 -2.22 -43.00
CA ASP A 389 14.89 -3.53 -43.57
C ASP A 389 15.93 -4.65 -43.39
N LYS A 390 17.16 -4.30 -42.99
CA LYS A 390 18.23 -5.27 -42.73
C LYS A 390 18.86 -5.04 -41.35
N THR A 391 18.62 -5.97 -40.46
CA THR A 391 19.31 -6.06 -39.17
C THR A 391 20.79 -6.39 -39.38
N VAL A 392 21.68 -5.54 -38.89
CA VAL A 392 23.13 -5.77 -38.92
C VAL A 392 23.54 -6.46 -37.62
N SER A 393 23.86 -7.75 -37.72
CA SER A 393 24.34 -8.53 -36.58
C SER A 393 25.66 -7.98 -36.03
N LYS A 394 25.81 -7.97 -34.70
CA LYS A 394 27.01 -7.48 -33.97
C LYS A 394 27.37 -6.02 -34.25
N ASN A 395 26.39 -5.18 -34.57
CA ASN A 395 26.57 -3.74 -34.76
C ASN A 395 25.41 -2.96 -34.12
N SER A 396 25.55 -1.64 -33.97
CA SER A 396 24.47 -0.77 -33.51
C SER A 396 23.44 -0.57 -34.63
N ASN A 397 22.18 -0.91 -34.34
CA ASN A 397 21.07 -0.72 -35.27
C ASN A 397 20.23 0.47 -34.79
N PRO A 398 19.95 1.48 -35.64
CA PRO A 398 19.01 2.53 -35.30
C PRO A 398 17.61 1.96 -35.02
N SER A 399 17.05 2.33 -33.88
CA SER A 399 15.78 1.78 -33.40
C SER A 399 14.92 2.82 -32.70
N ASP A 400 13.61 2.66 -32.85
CA ASP A 400 12.62 3.33 -32.02
C ASP A 400 12.41 2.51 -30.75
N ILE A 401 12.67 3.12 -29.59
CA ILE A 401 12.58 2.43 -28.28
C ILE A 401 11.44 3.06 -27.47
N LYS A 402 10.58 2.20 -26.93
CA LYS A 402 9.51 2.57 -25.99
C LYS A 402 9.61 1.74 -24.73
N SER A 403 9.26 2.33 -23.60
CA SER A 403 9.17 1.62 -22.32
C SER A 403 7.80 1.79 -21.69
N SER A 404 7.30 0.74 -21.07
CA SER A 404 5.99 0.67 -20.40
C SER A 404 6.07 -0.23 -19.17
N ILE A 405 5.10 -0.11 -18.27
CA ILE A 405 4.97 -1.04 -17.14
C ILE A 405 4.26 -2.29 -17.63
N GLY A 406 4.81 -3.45 -17.31
CA GLY A 406 4.28 -4.75 -17.69
C GLY A 406 4.54 -5.81 -16.62
N GLY A 407 4.65 -7.06 -17.04
CA GLY A 407 4.69 -8.23 -16.16
C GLY A 407 3.32 -8.90 -16.03
N VAL A 408 3.30 -10.24 -16.06
CA VAL A 408 2.07 -11.04 -16.10
C VAL A 408 1.17 -10.73 -14.89
N GLY A 409 1.72 -10.75 -13.67
CA GLY A 409 0.99 -10.38 -12.47
C GLY A 409 0.38 -8.98 -12.55
N TYR A 410 1.14 -7.99 -13.02
CA TYR A 410 0.63 -6.63 -13.22
C TYR A 410 -0.48 -6.55 -14.26
N ASN A 411 -0.33 -7.23 -15.40
CA ASN A 411 -1.33 -7.22 -16.47
C ASN A 411 -2.64 -7.87 -16.00
N VAL A 412 -2.59 -9.02 -15.32
CA VAL A 412 -3.77 -9.69 -14.76
C VAL A 412 -4.45 -8.80 -13.72
N PHE A 413 -3.68 -8.18 -12.82
CA PHE A 413 -4.19 -7.20 -11.85
C PHE A 413 -4.90 -6.04 -12.53
N LEU A 414 -4.27 -5.44 -13.53
CA LEU A 414 -4.81 -4.28 -14.24
C LEU A 414 -6.09 -4.64 -15.02
N ALA A 415 -6.08 -5.78 -15.71
CA ALA A 415 -7.25 -6.30 -16.39
C ALA A 415 -8.39 -6.60 -15.42
N SER A 416 -8.10 -7.17 -14.25
CA SER A 416 -9.10 -7.38 -13.19
C SER A 416 -9.71 -6.05 -12.74
N LYS A 417 -8.90 -5.01 -12.51
CA LYS A 417 -9.39 -3.67 -12.12
C LYS A 417 -10.35 -3.09 -13.15
N TYR A 418 -10.00 -3.11 -14.43
CA TYR A 418 -10.90 -2.64 -15.50
C TYR A 418 -12.16 -3.50 -15.58
N SER A 419 -12.02 -4.83 -15.46
CA SER A 419 -13.16 -5.74 -15.49
C SER A 419 -14.13 -5.50 -14.33
N LEU A 420 -13.63 -5.25 -13.12
CA LEU A 420 -14.47 -4.88 -11.96
C LEU A 420 -15.24 -3.58 -12.23
N GLN A 421 -14.63 -2.58 -12.88
CA GLN A 421 -15.34 -1.35 -13.26
C GLN A 421 -16.48 -1.64 -14.26
N SER A 422 -16.21 -2.46 -15.27
CA SER A 422 -17.21 -2.91 -16.25
C SER A 422 -18.36 -3.69 -15.57
N LEU A 423 -18.04 -4.65 -14.70
CA LEU A 423 -19.03 -5.46 -13.97
C LEU A 423 -19.88 -4.61 -13.03
N LYS A 424 -19.26 -3.63 -12.35
CA LYS A 424 -19.96 -2.68 -11.49
C LYS A 424 -21.05 -1.92 -12.25
N VAL A 425 -20.73 -1.45 -13.45
CA VAL A 425 -21.67 -0.68 -14.29
C VAL A 425 -22.72 -1.58 -14.95
N SER A 426 -22.31 -2.72 -15.50
CA SER A 426 -23.21 -3.64 -16.22
C SER A 426 -24.25 -4.31 -15.32
N HIS A 427 -23.92 -4.55 -14.06
CA HIS A 427 -24.78 -5.25 -13.10
C HIS A 427 -25.27 -4.39 -11.92
N ASP A 428 -25.02 -3.07 -11.94
CA ASP A 428 -25.42 -2.11 -10.89
C ASP A 428 -24.98 -2.52 -9.46
N ILE A 429 -23.73 -3.00 -9.35
CA ILE A 429 -23.16 -3.45 -8.07
C ILE A 429 -22.74 -2.22 -7.24
N LYS A 430 -23.27 -2.09 -6.02
CA LYS A 430 -22.99 -0.92 -5.16
C LYS A 430 -21.59 -0.98 -4.53
N ASP A 431 -21.24 -2.12 -3.94
CA ASP A 431 -19.99 -2.35 -3.24
C ASP A 431 -19.21 -3.48 -3.93
N ILE A 432 -18.10 -3.13 -4.57
CA ILE A 432 -17.24 -4.09 -5.26
C ILE A 432 -15.93 -4.23 -4.49
N SER A 433 -15.62 -5.46 -4.10
CA SER A 433 -14.37 -5.82 -3.46
C SER A 433 -13.20 -5.63 -4.41
N ASP A 434 -12.07 -5.21 -3.87
CA ASP A 434 -10.93 -4.80 -4.68
C ASP A 434 -9.99 -5.97 -5.04
N THR A 435 -9.22 -5.84 -6.12
CA THR A 435 -8.08 -6.73 -6.42
C THR A 435 -6.78 -6.09 -5.93
N GLU A 436 -5.88 -6.87 -5.35
CA GLU A 436 -4.54 -6.41 -4.94
C GLU A 436 -3.43 -7.17 -5.69
N LEU A 437 -2.39 -6.47 -6.11
CA LEU A 437 -1.17 -7.05 -6.68
C LEU A 437 -0.11 -7.23 -5.60
N VAL A 438 0.34 -8.47 -5.39
CA VAL A 438 1.48 -8.82 -4.52
C VAL A 438 2.73 -8.99 -5.39
N SER A 439 3.66 -8.05 -5.30
CA SER A 439 4.91 -8.05 -6.07
C SER A 439 6.07 -7.43 -5.27
N LEU A 440 7.29 -7.56 -5.79
CA LEU A 440 8.46 -6.78 -5.36
C LEU A 440 9.00 -5.88 -6.48
N VAL A 441 9.56 -4.74 -6.08
CA VAL A 441 10.43 -3.88 -6.91
C VAL A 441 11.67 -3.47 -6.12
N ALA A 442 12.77 -3.17 -6.80
CA ALA A 442 13.99 -2.68 -6.17
C ALA A 442 14.02 -1.15 -6.11
N ASN A 443 14.90 -0.59 -5.27
CA ASN A 443 15.19 0.84 -5.24
C ASN A 443 16.16 1.26 -6.35
N ASP A 444 15.83 0.92 -7.59
CA ASP A 444 16.56 1.28 -8.81
C ASP A 444 15.71 2.16 -9.74
N VAL A 445 16.23 2.52 -10.92
CA VAL A 445 15.52 3.42 -11.85
C VAL A 445 14.18 2.82 -12.29
N ALA A 446 14.16 1.53 -12.64
CA ALA A 446 12.96 0.85 -13.07
C ALA A 446 11.90 0.76 -11.96
N GLY A 447 12.31 0.37 -10.75
CA GLY A 447 11.41 0.26 -9.60
C GLY A 447 10.87 1.61 -9.16
N ASN A 448 11.67 2.68 -9.21
CA ASN A 448 11.19 4.04 -8.95
C ASN A 448 10.16 4.50 -9.98
N LEU A 449 10.37 4.21 -11.26
CA LEU A 449 9.43 4.56 -12.33
C LEU A 449 8.11 3.80 -12.20
N ILE A 450 8.17 2.49 -11.91
CA ILE A 450 6.97 1.68 -11.64
C ILE A 450 6.21 2.26 -10.45
N PHE A 451 6.90 2.50 -9.34
CA PHE A 451 6.26 2.99 -8.12
C PHE A 451 5.64 4.37 -8.30
N SER A 452 6.30 5.29 -9.01
CA SER A 452 5.76 6.64 -9.27
C SER A 452 4.52 6.63 -10.16
N ASN A 453 4.46 5.74 -11.15
CA ASN A 453 3.29 5.64 -12.04
C ASN A 453 2.08 4.97 -11.39
N LEU A 454 2.30 4.13 -10.38
CA LEU A 454 1.24 3.41 -9.67
C LEU A 454 0.71 4.18 -8.45
N LYS A 455 1.53 5.02 -7.80
CA LYS A 455 1.24 5.70 -6.51
C LYS A 455 -0.09 6.45 -6.47
N ASP A 456 -0.51 7.04 -7.60
CA ASP A 456 -1.73 7.86 -7.67
C ASP A 456 -2.91 7.16 -8.37
N LYS A 457 -2.68 5.98 -8.98
CA LYS A 457 -3.67 5.28 -9.82
C LYS A 457 -4.35 4.11 -9.11
N TYR A 458 -3.60 3.36 -8.30
CA TYR A 458 -4.11 2.13 -7.68
C TYR A 458 -3.56 1.97 -6.26
N ASN A 459 -4.29 1.26 -5.39
CA ASN A 459 -3.73 0.79 -4.13
C ASN A 459 -2.57 -0.18 -4.42
N ASN A 460 -1.37 0.21 -4.02
CA ASN A 460 -0.12 -0.52 -4.26
C ASN A 460 0.49 -1.12 -2.98
N GLN A 461 -0.29 -1.27 -1.91
CA GLN A 461 0.15 -1.86 -0.63
C GLN A 461 0.78 -3.25 -0.77
N GLY A 462 0.31 -4.05 -1.74
CA GLY A 462 0.89 -5.36 -2.05
C GLY A 462 2.22 -5.31 -2.79
N ILE A 463 2.69 -4.15 -3.30
CA ILE A 463 3.99 -4.02 -3.96
C ILE A 463 5.02 -3.50 -2.95
N LYS A 464 5.93 -4.37 -2.50
CA LYS A 464 6.99 -3.97 -1.57
C LYS A 464 8.26 -3.57 -2.32
N LYS A 465 8.90 -2.50 -1.84
CA LYS A 465 10.16 -1.99 -2.38
C LYS A 465 11.34 -2.47 -1.53
N ILE A 466 12.36 -3.05 -2.15
CA ILE A 466 13.58 -3.57 -1.49
C ILE A 466 14.84 -2.83 -1.96
N ASN A 467 15.98 -3.04 -1.29
CA ASN A 467 17.24 -2.41 -1.67
C ASN A 467 17.77 -2.94 -3.02
N ALA A 468 18.29 -2.05 -3.85
CA ALA A 468 18.86 -2.41 -5.16
C ALA A 468 20.21 -3.15 -5.09
N SER A 469 20.82 -3.26 -3.90
CA SER A 469 22.02 -4.07 -3.69
C SER A 469 21.75 -5.57 -3.77
N ASP A 470 20.50 -5.99 -3.54
CA ASP A 470 20.14 -7.39 -3.32
C ASP A 470 19.59 -8.01 -4.61
N HIS A 471 18.70 -7.28 -5.30
CA HIS A 471 18.12 -7.65 -6.60
C HIS A 471 17.78 -6.41 -7.44
N SER A 472 17.75 -6.56 -8.76
CA SER A 472 17.22 -5.57 -9.73
C SER A 472 15.71 -5.70 -9.87
N THR A 473 15.02 -4.59 -10.12
CA THR A 473 13.60 -4.61 -10.51
C THR A 473 13.45 -5.42 -11.79
N ALA A 474 12.36 -6.20 -11.86
CA ALA A 474 12.05 -7.02 -13.00
C ALA A 474 12.00 -6.20 -14.29
N GLN A 475 12.62 -6.70 -15.35
CA GLN A 475 12.74 -6.01 -16.62
C GLN A 475 12.61 -7.00 -17.78
N TYR A 476 11.89 -6.57 -18.81
CA TYR A 476 11.76 -7.30 -20.06
C TYR A 476 12.25 -6.43 -21.21
N LEU A 477 13.10 -6.98 -22.08
CA LEU A 477 13.60 -6.31 -23.27
C LEU A 477 13.25 -7.16 -24.49
N ALA A 478 12.55 -6.58 -25.46
CA ALA A 478 12.25 -7.20 -26.74
C ALA A 478 12.78 -6.34 -27.90
N ILE A 479 13.38 -6.99 -28.89
CA ILE A 479 13.88 -6.37 -30.13
C ILE A 479 13.10 -6.96 -31.29
N HIS A 480 12.40 -6.11 -32.03
CA HIS A 480 11.67 -6.46 -33.25
C HIS A 480 12.40 -5.95 -34.50
N ASP A 481 12.22 -6.64 -35.62
CA ASP A 481 12.65 -6.14 -36.91
C ASP A 481 11.75 -5.01 -37.44
N ASN A 482 12.01 -4.53 -38.66
CA ASN A 482 11.19 -3.49 -39.27
C ASN A 482 9.76 -3.96 -39.60
N GLY A 483 9.54 -5.27 -39.77
CA GLY A 483 8.22 -5.87 -39.95
C GLY A 483 7.41 -5.97 -38.66
N GLY A 484 8.08 -5.94 -37.50
CA GLY A 484 7.46 -6.14 -36.19
C GLY A 484 7.65 -7.56 -35.65
N ASP A 485 8.39 -8.42 -36.35
CA ASP A 485 8.67 -9.78 -35.90
C ASP A 485 9.73 -9.79 -34.80
N LEU A 486 9.57 -10.64 -33.79
CA LEU A 486 10.48 -10.73 -32.66
C LEU A 486 11.81 -11.36 -33.09
N LEU A 487 12.91 -10.60 -32.96
CA LEU A 487 14.26 -11.07 -33.23
C LEU A 487 14.93 -11.66 -31.99
N LEU A 488 14.79 -10.97 -30.85
CA LEU A 488 15.42 -11.34 -29.59
C LEU A 488 14.63 -10.78 -28.41
N ALA A 489 14.48 -11.58 -27.36
CA ALA A 489 13.98 -11.11 -26.08
C ALA A 489 14.89 -11.54 -24.92
N SER A 490 14.95 -10.72 -23.88
CA SER A 490 15.63 -11.03 -22.61
C SER A 490 14.75 -10.60 -21.45
N ALA A 491 14.67 -11.44 -20.42
CA ALA A 491 13.87 -11.18 -19.23
C ALA A 491 14.72 -11.39 -17.97
N ASP A 492 14.76 -10.40 -17.09
CA ASP A 492 15.26 -10.55 -15.71
C ASP A 492 14.07 -10.44 -14.76
N MET A 493 13.71 -11.58 -14.15
CA MET A 493 12.55 -11.70 -13.27
C MET A 493 12.94 -12.23 -11.88
N LYS A 494 14.24 -12.30 -11.56
CA LYS A 494 14.73 -13.01 -10.36
C LYS A 494 14.25 -12.42 -9.04
N ILE A 495 13.87 -11.14 -9.02
CA ILE A 495 13.40 -10.47 -7.81
C ILE A 495 12.16 -11.14 -7.20
N ILE A 496 11.27 -11.72 -8.03
CA ILE A 496 10.09 -12.46 -7.55
C ILE A 496 10.40 -13.93 -7.20
N GLU A 497 11.62 -14.40 -7.45
CA GLU A 497 12.11 -15.71 -6.97
C GLU A 497 12.97 -15.55 -5.70
N SER A 498 13.12 -14.33 -5.17
CA SER A 498 13.96 -14.03 -4.01
C SER A 498 13.32 -14.48 -2.70
N GLN A 499 14.16 -14.73 -1.68
CA GLN A 499 13.67 -14.96 -0.31
C GLN A 499 12.86 -13.78 0.21
N ALA A 500 13.26 -12.55 -0.13
CA ALA A 500 12.52 -11.34 0.25
C ALA A 500 11.09 -11.33 -0.33
N PHE A 501 10.90 -11.87 -1.55
CA PHE A 501 9.57 -12.02 -2.13
C PHE A 501 8.77 -13.07 -1.37
N LEU A 502 9.38 -14.21 -1.06
CA LEU A 502 8.72 -15.28 -0.31
C LEU A 502 8.25 -14.81 1.08
N ASP A 503 9.07 -14.04 1.79
CA ASP A 503 8.73 -13.48 3.10
C ASP A 503 7.60 -12.45 2.99
N HIS A 504 7.66 -11.58 1.97
CA HIS A 504 6.59 -10.63 1.67
C HIS A 504 5.27 -11.33 1.30
N LEU A 505 5.34 -12.38 0.50
CA LEU A 505 4.19 -13.20 0.11
C LEU A 505 3.53 -13.84 1.34
N LYS A 506 4.30 -14.49 2.22
CA LYS A 506 3.79 -15.06 3.48
C LYS A 506 3.07 -14.02 4.32
N HIS A 507 3.66 -12.83 4.45
CA HIS A 507 3.06 -11.72 5.17
C HIS A 507 1.71 -11.31 4.57
N ARG A 508 1.64 -11.12 3.25
CA ARG A 508 0.39 -10.73 2.57
C ARG A 508 -0.68 -11.81 2.63
N LEU A 509 -0.33 -13.08 2.53
CA LEU A 509 -1.26 -14.20 2.69
C LEU A 509 -1.84 -14.29 4.11
N PHE A 510 -1.07 -13.88 5.13
CA PHE A 510 -1.54 -13.83 6.53
C PHE A 510 -2.45 -12.62 6.81
N GLU A 511 -2.11 -11.44 6.29
CA GLU A 511 -2.87 -10.21 6.55
C GLU A 511 -4.19 -10.13 5.75
N SER A 512 -4.21 -10.71 4.56
CA SER A 512 -5.37 -10.60 3.65
C SER A 512 -6.45 -11.62 3.99
N HIS A 513 -7.70 -11.17 3.99
CA HIS A 513 -8.86 -12.05 3.92
C HIS A 513 -9.31 -12.04 2.46
N ASN A 514 -8.90 -13.07 1.70
CA ASN A 514 -9.20 -13.24 0.28
C ASN A 514 -9.96 -14.55 0.04
N ASP A 515 -10.80 -14.54 -1.00
CA ASP A 515 -11.57 -15.70 -1.45
C ASP A 515 -10.95 -16.35 -2.70
N SER A 516 -10.10 -15.61 -3.40
CA SER A 516 -9.42 -16.04 -4.62
C SER A 516 -7.98 -15.54 -4.68
N ILE A 517 -7.10 -16.42 -5.19
CA ILE A 517 -5.68 -16.16 -5.35
C ILE A 517 -5.28 -16.55 -6.77
N VAL A 518 -4.63 -15.65 -7.49
CA VAL A 518 -4.16 -15.84 -8.86
C VAL A 518 -2.65 -15.77 -8.89
N LEU A 519 -2.01 -16.77 -9.50
CA LEU A 519 -0.56 -16.89 -9.58
C LEU A 519 -0.10 -16.99 -11.03
N ASP A 520 1.06 -16.44 -11.34
CA ASP A 520 1.77 -16.76 -12.57
C ASP A 520 2.84 -17.87 -12.35
N CYS A 521 3.21 -18.61 -13.40
CA CYS A 521 4.32 -19.59 -13.32
C CYS A 521 5.73 -18.96 -13.34
N ASN A 522 5.87 -17.63 -13.29
CA ASN A 522 7.18 -17.01 -13.09
C ASN A 522 7.64 -17.11 -11.63
N LEU A 523 6.72 -17.31 -10.69
CA LEU A 523 7.02 -17.54 -9.28
C LEU A 523 7.91 -18.77 -9.05
N SER A 524 8.68 -18.77 -7.95
CA SER A 524 9.41 -19.95 -7.51
C SER A 524 8.46 -21.05 -7.02
N THR A 525 8.90 -22.31 -7.08
CA THR A 525 8.12 -23.45 -6.57
C THR A 525 7.82 -23.30 -5.07
N ASP A 526 8.74 -22.71 -4.30
CA ASP A 526 8.53 -22.40 -2.87
C ASP A 526 7.40 -21.38 -2.67
N ALA A 527 7.35 -20.33 -3.49
CA ALA A 527 6.27 -19.35 -3.43
C ALA A 527 4.91 -19.97 -3.79
N MET A 528 4.87 -20.83 -4.82
CA MET A 528 3.64 -21.55 -5.18
C MET A 528 3.20 -22.52 -4.08
N ASN A 529 4.14 -23.19 -3.40
CA ASN A 529 3.83 -24.08 -2.26
C ASN A 529 3.25 -23.32 -1.08
N VAL A 530 3.81 -22.16 -0.73
CA VAL A 530 3.29 -21.32 0.36
C VAL A 530 1.85 -20.89 0.10
N VAL A 531 1.51 -20.56 -1.16
CA VAL A 531 0.12 -20.25 -1.52
C VAL A 531 -0.77 -21.48 -1.40
N ALA A 532 -0.32 -22.62 -1.94
CA ALA A 532 -1.07 -23.86 -1.90
C ALA A 532 -1.34 -24.31 -0.44
N GLU A 533 -0.34 -24.19 0.45
CA GLU A 533 -0.49 -24.41 1.89
C GLU A 533 -1.55 -23.49 2.50
N ASN A 534 -1.51 -22.19 2.19
CA ASN A 534 -2.50 -21.22 2.66
C ASN A 534 -3.93 -21.52 2.20
N VAL A 535 -4.08 -22.09 1.00
CA VAL A 535 -5.38 -22.51 0.46
C VAL A 535 -5.85 -23.79 1.15
N ARG A 536 -4.97 -24.79 1.30
CA ARG A 536 -5.29 -26.07 1.94
C ARG A 536 -5.64 -25.92 3.42
N GLU A 537 -4.98 -25.01 4.14
CA GLU A 537 -5.17 -24.78 5.58
C GLU A 537 -6.33 -23.80 5.88
N SER A 538 -6.94 -23.21 4.84
CA SER A 538 -8.05 -22.28 5.00
C SER A 538 -9.32 -23.00 5.45
N GLU A 539 -10.01 -22.46 6.45
CA GLU A 539 -11.34 -22.93 6.87
C GLU A 539 -12.44 -22.60 5.82
N ASN A 540 -12.19 -21.59 4.97
CA ASN A 540 -13.07 -21.20 3.87
C ASN A 540 -12.58 -21.79 2.54
N GLU A 541 -13.50 -22.13 1.63
CA GLU A 541 -13.18 -22.56 0.26
C GLU A 541 -12.56 -21.41 -0.56
N LYS A 542 -11.22 -21.33 -0.54
CA LYS A 542 -10.42 -20.42 -1.36
C LYS A 542 -10.19 -21.00 -2.76
N ILE A 543 -10.28 -20.14 -3.76
CA ILE A 543 -10.00 -20.51 -5.15
C ILE A 543 -8.55 -20.16 -5.49
N MET A 544 -7.76 -21.16 -5.90
CA MET A 544 -6.43 -20.94 -6.45
C MET A 544 -6.48 -21.08 -7.97
N ILE A 545 -6.03 -20.05 -8.68
CA ILE A 545 -5.94 -20.02 -10.14
C ILE A 545 -4.48 -19.84 -10.53
N VAL A 546 -3.99 -20.65 -11.47
CA VAL A 546 -2.62 -20.52 -11.97
C VAL A 546 -2.64 -20.22 -13.47
N GLU A 547 -1.97 -19.14 -13.87
CA GLU A 547 -1.70 -18.76 -15.25
C GLU A 547 -0.36 -19.34 -15.70
N PRO A 548 -0.36 -20.31 -16.62
CA PRO A 548 0.85 -20.75 -17.29
C PRO A 548 1.41 -19.60 -18.15
N THR A 549 2.72 -19.35 -18.02
CA THR A 549 3.38 -18.23 -18.71
C THR A 549 4.28 -18.64 -19.87
N SER A 550 4.71 -19.91 -19.87
CA SER A 550 5.42 -20.55 -20.98
C SER A 550 5.46 -22.06 -20.77
N PRO A 551 5.69 -22.86 -21.82
CA PRO A 551 5.81 -24.32 -21.68
C PRO A 551 6.88 -24.75 -20.66
N VAL A 552 8.01 -24.06 -20.58
CA VAL A 552 9.08 -24.45 -19.64
C VAL A 552 8.68 -24.16 -18.19
N LYS A 553 8.10 -22.98 -17.94
CA LYS A 553 7.73 -22.54 -16.60
C LYS A 553 6.49 -23.24 -16.06
N SER A 554 5.54 -23.59 -16.92
CA SER A 554 4.30 -24.27 -16.54
C SER A 554 4.53 -25.62 -15.85
N ARG A 555 5.69 -26.26 -16.08
CA ARG A 555 6.12 -27.49 -15.40
C ARG A 555 6.15 -27.35 -13.88
N LYS A 556 6.40 -26.14 -13.35
CA LYS A 556 6.41 -25.81 -11.91
C LYS A 556 5.15 -26.27 -11.17
N ILE A 557 3.99 -26.34 -11.85
CA ILE A 557 2.73 -26.84 -11.26
C ILE A 557 2.89 -28.28 -10.74
N SER A 558 3.60 -29.14 -11.47
CA SER A 558 3.88 -30.53 -11.06
C SER A 558 4.95 -30.64 -9.97
N GLU A 559 5.61 -29.52 -9.63
CA GLU A 559 6.71 -29.48 -8.67
C GLU A 559 6.25 -29.05 -7.27
N LEU A 560 4.98 -28.69 -7.14
CA LEU A 560 4.33 -28.51 -5.85
C LEU A 560 4.54 -29.75 -4.97
N ALA A 561 4.65 -29.51 -3.67
CA ALA A 561 4.74 -30.56 -2.66
C ALA A 561 3.55 -31.50 -2.80
N LYS A 562 3.74 -32.79 -2.55
CA LYS A 562 2.73 -33.82 -2.83
C LYS A 562 1.44 -33.58 -2.03
N GLU A 563 1.59 -33.08 -0.82
CA GLU A 563 0.52 -32.65 0.09
C GLU A 563 -0.24 -31.41 -0.38
N ASN A 564 0.32 -30.62 -1.29
CA ASN A 564 -0.28 -29.43 -1.90
C ASN A 564 -0.93 -29.73 -3.27
N LEU A 565 -0.70 -30.93 -3.81
CA LEU A 565 -1.24 -31.39 -5.09
C LEU A 565 -2.20 -32.56 -4.86
N GLN A 566 -3.26 -32.28 -4.09
CA GLN A 566 -4.28 -33.24 -3.73
C GLN A 566 -5.29 -33.45 -4.87
N VAL A 567 -5.85 -34.65 -4.92
CA VAL A 567 -6.91 -35.01 -5.87
C VAL A 567 -8.29 -34.65 -5.32
N PHE A 568 -9.29 -34.63 -6.18
CA PHE A 568 -10.68 -34.38 -5.82
C PHE A 568 -11.18 -35.28 -4.68
N PRO A 569 -11.93 -34.76 -3.69
CA PRO A 569 -12.49 -33.39 -3.59
C PRO A 569 -11.57 -32.37 -2.91
N HIS A 570 -10.34 -32.73 -2.55
CA HIS A 570 -9.45 -31.90 -1.73
C HIS A 570 -8.49 -31.05 -2.58
N ASN A 571 -8.85 -30.74 -3.82
CA ASN A 571 -7.98 -30.00 -4.73
C ASN A 571 -7.59 -28.65 -4.13
N THR A 572 -6.29 -28.38 -4.07
CA THR A 572 -5.78 -27.05 -3.73
C THR A 572 -5.79 -26.13 -4.95
N LEU A 573 -5.54 -26.68 -6.14
CA LEU A 573 -5.56 -25.95 -7.41
C LEU A 573 -6.95 -26.06 -8.05
N SER A 574 -7.66 -24.95 -8.17
CA SER A 574 -9.04 -24.92 -8.67
C SER A 574 -9.09 -24.82 -10.20
N MET A 575 -8.24 -23.97 -10.78
CA MET A 575 -8.28 -23.70 -12.22
C MET A 575 -6.91 -23.37 -12.82
N ILE A 576 -6.71 -23.80 -14.08
CA ILE A 576 -5.62 -23.30 -14.92
C ILE A 576 -6.13 -22.85 -16.29
N THR A 577 -5.39 -21.93 -16.90
CA THR A 577 -5.69 -21.33 -18.20
C THR A 577 -4.52 -21.54 -19.17
N PRO A 578 -4.17 -22.79 -19.58
CA PRO A 578 -3.03 -23.04 -20.46
C PRO A 578 -3.33 -22.74 -21.93
N THR A 579 -2.29 -22.41 -22.70
CA THR A 579 -2.25 -22.68 -24.15
C THR A 579 -2.05 -24.18 -24.41
N THR A 580 -2.26 -24.64 -25.65
CA THR A 580 -2.05 -26.05 -26.01
C THR A 580 -0.61 -26.54 -25.75
N ALA A 581 0.39 -25.69 -26.01
CA ALA A 581 1.79 -26.01 -25.75
C ALA A 581 2.11 -26.11 -24.24
N GLU A 582 1.51 -25.24 -23.43
CA GLU A 582 1.65 -25.26 -21.98
C GLU A 582 0.96 -26.46 -21.36
N LEU A 583 -0.24 -26.81 -21.84
CA LEU A 583 -0.97 -28.01 -21.42
C LEU A 583 -0.12 -29.27 -21.61
N SER A 584 0.46 -29.45 -22.80
CA SER A 584 1.30 -30.61 -23.08
C SER A 584 2.55 -30.64 -22.20
N SER A 585 3.15 -29.49 -21.90
CA SER A 585 4.31 -29.44 -21.00
C SER A 585 3.95 -29.73 -19.54
N ILE A 586 2.79 -29.27 -19.06
CA ILE A 586 2.27 -29.60 -17.72
C ILE A 586 2.04 -31.12 -17.65
N HIS A 587 1.31 -31.67 -18.62
CA HIS A 587 1.01 -33.10 -18.69
C HIS A 587 2.27 -33.97 -18.70
N GLU A 588 3.24 -33.67 -19.57
CA GLU A 588 4.52 -34.39 -19.64
C GLU A 588 5.27 -34.34 -18.30
N SER A 589 5.20 -33.21 -17.59
CA SER A 589 5.85 -33.06 -16.29
C SER A 589 5.15 -33.86 -15.18
N PHE A 590 3.82 -33.97 -15.22
CA PHE A 590 3.07 -34.84 -14.30
C PHE A 590 3.37 -36.32 -14.54
N ASP A 591 3.40 -36.73 -15.81
CA ASP A 591 3.72 -38.10 -16.22
C ASP A 591 5.13 -38.51 -15.77
N LYS A 592 6.13 -37.67 -16.05
CA LYS A 592 7.53 -37.89 -15.64
C LYS A 592 7.73 -38.02 -14.13
N ARG A 593 6.84 -37.41 -13.34
CA ARG A 593 6.87 -37.44 -11.86
C ARG A 593 6.03 -38.58 -11.28
N GLY A 594 5.37 -39.39 -12.12
CA GLY A 594 4.60 -40.56 -11.71
C GLY A 594 3.25 -40.22 -11.05
N TYR A 595 2.70 -39.02 -11.28
CA TYR A 595 1.40 -38.66 -10.71
C TYR A 595 0.25 -39.48 -11.29
N PHE A 596 0.41 -40.02 -12.50
CA PHE A 596 -0.59 -40.88 -13.14
C PHE A 596 -0.46 -42.37 -12.76
N ASP A 597 0.48 -42.70 -11.86
CA ASP A 597 0.66 -44.07 -11.33
C ASP A 597 0.01 -44.25 -9.94
N ASP A 598 -0.69 -43.23 -9.42
CA ASP A 598 -1.39 -43.31 -8.13
C ASP A 598 -2.73 -44.04 -8.24
N PHE A 599 -2.72 -45.33 -7.91
CA PHE A 599 -3.91 -46.18 -7.88
C PHE A 599 -4.81 -45.96 -6.65
N SER A 600 -4.34 -45.22 -5.65
CA SER A 600 -5.02 -45.06 -4.36
C SER A 600 -5.84 -43.78 -4.26
N GLY A 601 -5.36 -42.67 -4.84
CA GLY A 601 -6.05 -41.39 -4.86
C GLY A 601 -6.53 -41.02 -6.27
N TRP A 602 -5.60 -40.87 -7.21
CA TRP A 602 -5.90 -40.39 -8.57
C TRP A 602 -6.80 -41.32 -9.38
N PHE A 603 -6.47 -42.61 -9.47
CA PHE A 603 -7.20 -43.55 -10.33
C PHE A 603 -8.69 -43.70 -9.94
N PRO A 604 -9.08 -43.81 -8.65
CA PRO A 604 -10.49 -43.84 -8.26
C PRO A 604 -11.30 -42.63 -8.74
N VAL A 605 -10.71 -41.43 -8.71
CA VAL A 605 -11.36 -40.22 -9.23
C VAL A 605 -11.50 -40.32 -10.74
N LEU A 606 -10.43 -40.67 -11.46
CA LEU A 606 -10.44 -40.83 -12.91
C LEU A 606 -11.49 -41.86 -13.38
N ASP A 607 -11.55 -43.03 -12.73
CA ASP A 607 -12.50 -44.10 -13.05
C ASP A 607 -13.95 -43.62 -12.85
N SER A 608 -14.16 -42.84 -11.79
CA SER A 608 -15.47 -42.27 -11.47
C SER A 608 -15.95 -41.21 -12.48
N LEU A 609 -15.07 -40.66 -13.32
CA LEU A 609 -15.45 -39.69 -14.37
C LEU A 609 -16.30 -40.31 -15.49
N GLY A 610 -16.43 -41.63 -15.56
CA GLY A 610 -17.32 -42.30 -16.52
C GLY A 610 -16.87 -42.18 -17.98
N ILE A 611 -15.55 -42.12 -18.24
CA ILE A 611 -14.95 -42.01 -19.58
C ILE A 611 -14.90 -43.39 -20.28
N ASN A 612 -16.09 -43.98 -20.47
CA ASN A 612 -16.29 -45.31 -21.04
C ASN A 612 -16.22 -45.33 -22.58
N SER A 613 -16.33 -46.52 -23.17
CA SER A 613 -16.33 -46.70 -24.64
C SER A 613 -17.43 -45.89 -25.33
N GLN A 614 -18.64 -45.84 -24.75
CA GLN A 614 -19.78 -45.10 -25.31
C GLN A 614 -19.52 -43.59 -25.36
N PHE A 615 -18.91 -43.01 -24.32
CA PHE A 615 -18.53 -41.60 -24.32
C PHE A 615 -17.43 -41.32 -25.36
N ARG A 616 -16.43 -42.21 -25.47
CA ARG A 616 -15.37 -42.11 -26.50
C ARG A 616 -15.93 -42.22 -27.92
N GLU A 617 -16.90 -43.09 -28.16
CA GLU A 617 -17.61 -43.19 -29.44
C GLU A 617 -18.39 -41.92 -29.76
N THR A 618 -19.04 -41.33 -28.76
CA THR A 618 -19.74 -40.05 -28.89
C THR A 618 -18.79 -38.92 -29.31
N LEU A 619 -17.64 -38.80 -28.63
CA LEU A 619 -16.58 -37.84 -28.99
C LEU A 619 -16.07 -38.06 -30.42
N ASN A 620 -15.81 -39.31 -30.80
CA ASN A 620 -15.33 -39.66 -32.15
C ASN A 620 -16.37 -39.44 -33.25
N SER A 621 -17.66 -39.62 -32.95
CA SER A 621 -18.75 -39.38 -33.88
C SER A 621 -18.95 -37.89 -34.16
N LEU A 622 -18.96 -37.08 -33.10
CA LEU A 622 -19.15 -35.63 -33.20
C LEU A 622 -17.96 -34.92 -33.85
N SER A 623 -16.74 -35.39 -33.60
CA SER A 623 -15.53 -34.85 -34.24
C SER A 623 -15.47 -35.09 -35.75
N ARG A 624 -16.13 -36.15 -36.25
CA ARG A 624 -16.20 -36.45 -37.70
C ARG A 624 -17.26 -35.63 -38.42
N SER A 625 -18.23 -35.06 -37.71
CA SER A 625 -19.48 -34.60 -38.34
C SER A 625 -19.83 -33.13 -38.11
N LYS A 626 -19.29 -32.43 -37.09
CA LYS A 626 -19.77 -31.06 -36.76
C LYS A 626 -18.75 -30.04 -36.24
N HIS A 627 -17.66 -30.43 -35.58
CA HIS A 627 -16.78 -29.47 -34.90
C HIS A 627 -15.28 -29.72 -35.14
N GLU A 628 -14.62 -28.78 -35.82
CA GLU A 628 -13.19 -28.88 -36.18
C GLU A 628 -12.26 -28.83 -34.95
N VAL A 629 -12.58 -27.96 -33.99
CA VAL A 629 -11.82 -27.85 -32.73
C VAL A 629 -11.84 -29.15 -31.94
N LEU A 630 -12.98 -29.83 -31.86
CA LEU A 630 -13.09 -31.12 -31.18
C LEU A 630 -12.24 -32.20 -31.86
N LYS A 631 -12.21 -32.21 -33.20
CA LYS A 631 -11.38 -33.11 -33.98
C LYS A 631 -9.90 -32.88 -33.71
N GLU A 632 -9.46 -31.62 -33.74
CA GLU A 632 -8.08 -31.26 -33.44
C GLU A 632 -7.70 -31.66 -32.00
N ALA A 633 -8.55 -31.35 -31.01
CA ALA A 633 -8.31 -31.68 -29.62
C ALA A 633 -8.17 -33.20 -29.38
N LEU A 634 -8.92 -34.03 -30.11
CA LEU A 634 -8.80 -35.50 -30.05
C LEU A 634 -7.55 -36.02 -30.76
N VAL A 635 -7.22 -35.49 -31.94
CA VAL A 635 -6.08 -35.92 -32.76
C VAL A 635 -4.76 -35.55 -32.09
N MET A 636 -4.67 -34.34 -31.54
CA MET A 636 -3.48 -33.84 -30.85
C MET A 636 -3.37 -34.38 -29.42
N GLY A 637 -4.37 -35.10 -28.93
CA GLY A 637 -4.35 -35.72 -27.61
C GLY A 637 -4.68 -34.79 -26.44
N TYR A 638 -5.16 -33.56 -26.70
CA TYR A 638 -5.41 -32.57 -25.65
C TYR A 638 -6.47 -33.04 -24.64
N LEU A 639 -7.56 -33.66 -25.10
CA LEU A 639 -8.58 -34.18 -24.19
C LEU A 639 -8.05 -35.31 -23.32
N GLN A 640 -7.22 -36.19 -23.86
CA GLN A 640 -6.59 -37.28 -23.13
C GLN A 640 -5.66 -36.74 -22.04
N GLN A 641 -4.85 -35.74 -22.36
CA GLN A 641 -3.97 -35.06 -21.40
C GLN A 641 -4.79 -34.42 -20.27
N VAL A 642 -5.87 -33.71 -20.63
CA VAL A 642 -6.78 -33.07 -19.67
C VAL A 642 -7.47 -34.09 -18.76
N PHE A 643 -7.97 -35.20 -19.29
CA PHE A 643 -8.65 -36.21 -18.46
C PHE A 643 -7.74 -36.77 -17.36
N GLN A 644 -6.45 -36.90 -17.63
CA GLN A 644 -5.48 -37.34 -16.62
C GLN A 644 -5.15 -36.24 -15.60
N LEU A 645 -5.20 -34.96 -15.98
CA LEU A 645 -4.95 -33.82 -15.10
C LEU A 645 -6.16 -33.41 -14.25
N ILE A 646 -7.38 -33.61 -14.75
CA ILE A 646 -8.64 -33.18 -14.12
C ILE A 646 -8.80 -33.64 -12.65
N PRO A 647 -8.40 -34.85 -12.24
CA PRO A 647 -8.44 -35.25 -10.84
C PRO A 647 -7.65 -34.32 -9.91
N TYR A 648 -6.57 -33.69 -10.39
CA TYR A 648 -5.76 -32.71 -9.65
C TYR A 648 -6.21 -31.28 -9.86
N ILE A 649 -6.82 -30.96 -11.01
CA ILE A 649 -7.18 -29.61 -11.42
C ILE A 649 -8.60 -29.63 -12.00
N PRO A 650 -9.64 -29.36 -11.19
CA PRO A 650 -11.03 -29.59 -11.58
C PRO A 650 -11.51 -28.77 -12.79
N HIS A 651 -10.87 -27.63 -13.08
CA HIS A 651 -11.23 -26.77 -14.22
C HIS A 651 -10.00 -26.41 -15.07
N ILE A 652 -10.04 -26.74 -16.35
CA ILE A 652 -8.98 -26.42 -17.31
C ILE A 652 -9.58 -25.68 -18.50
N LEU A 653 -9.23 -24.40 -18.67
CA LEU A 653 -9.60 -23.59 -19.84
C LEU A 653 -8.43 -23.50 -20.82
N ILE A 654 -8.52 -24.23 -21.92
CA ILE A 654 -7.49 -24.24 -22.96
C ILE A 654 -7.72 -23.06 -23.90
N LYS A 655 -6.75 -22.16 -23.97
CA LYS A 655 -6.70 -21.06 -24.95
C LYS A 655 -6.29 -21.61 -26.31
N LEU A 656 -7.16 -21.46 -27.31
CA LEU A 656 -6.96 -21.95 -28.68
C LEU A 656 -6.65 -20.83 -29.70
N GLY A 657 -6.31 -19.63 -29.21
CA GLY A 657 -6.05 -18.46 -30.05
C GLY A 657 -7.31 -17.99 -30.77
N GLU A 658 -7.23 -17.83 -32.10
CA GLU A 658 -8.36 -17.40 -32.95
C GLU A 658 -9.56 -18.36 -32.93
N LYS A 659 -9.36 -19.60 -32.47
CA LYS A 659 -10.43 -20.60 -32.33
C LYS A 659 -11.22 -20.45 -31.03
N GLY A 660 -10.86 -19.52 -30.15
CA GLY A 660 -11.55 -19.30 -28.87
C GLY A 660 -11.03 -20.19 -27.74
N VAL A 661 -11.93 -20.75 -26.93
CA VAL A 661 -11.58 -21.42 -25.66
C VAL A 661 -12.33 -22.74 -25.47
N LEU A 662 -11.63 -23.76 -25.00
CA LEU A 662 -12.20 -25.05 -24.61
C LEU A 662 -12.10 -25.25 -23.10
N LEU A 663 -13.25 -25.29 -22.42
CA LEU A 663 -13.35 -25.59 -20.99
C LEU A 663 -13.59 -27.08 -20.80
N VAL A 664 -12.79 -27.71 -19.93
CA VAL A 664 -13.09 -29.03 -19.38
C VAL A 664 -13.21 -28.93 -17.87
N SER A 665 -14.28 -29.50 -17.30
CA SER A 665 -14.58 -29.43 -15.88
C SER A 665 -14.97 -30.78 -15.31
N LEU A 666 -14.60 -31.04 -14.06
CA LEU A 666 -15.18 -32.10 -13.22
C LEU A 666 -16.51 -31.62 -12.65
N SER A 667 -17.54 -32.47 -12.70
CA SER A 667 -18.82 -32.19 -12.06
C SER A 667 -19.30 -33.34 -11.20
N THR A 668 -19.87 -33.06 -10.02
CA THR A 668 -20.47 -34.04 -9.11
C THR A 668 -21.95 -34.34 -9.41
N ASN A 669 -22.60 -33.57 -10.28
CA ASN A 669 -23.98 -33.78 -10.73
C ASN A 669 -24.09 -33.63 -12.27
N VAL A 670 -23.24 -34.34 -12.99
CA VAL A 670 -23.03 -34.20 -14.45
C VAL A 670 -24.33 -34.34 -15.29
N THR A 671 -25.31 -35.08 -14.81
CA THR A 671 -26.61 -35.25 -15.50
C THR A 671 -27.45 -33.98 -15.55
N THR A 672 -27.22 -33.03 -14.63
CA THR A 672 -27.93 -31.75 -14.61
C THR A 672 -27.71 -30.94 -15.89
N TYR A 673 -26.57 -31.14 -16.58
CA TYR A 673 -26.25 -30.48 -17.84
C TYR A 673 -27.24 -30.77 -18.98
N ALA A 674 -27.96 -31.90 -18.92
CA ALA A 674 -29.02 -32.21 -19.87
C ALA A 674 -30.21 -31.24 -19.79
N SER A 675 -30.41 -30.62 -18.63
CA SER A 675 -31.57 -29.78 -18.31
C SER A 675 -31.27 -28.28 -18.38
N ILE A 676 -30.02 -27.88 -18.64
CA ILE A 676 -29.66 -26.46 -18.75
C ILE A 676 -30.17 -25.93 -20.10
N PRO A 677 -31.02 -24.88 -20.11
CA PRO A 677 -31.47 -24.30 -21.37
C PRO A 677 -30.31 -23.60 -22.09
N THR A 678 -30.16 -23.88 -23.38
CA THR A 678 -29.15 -23.26 -24.25
C THR A 678 -29.63 -21.97 -24.92
N SER A 679 -30.70 -21.35 -24.41
CA SER A 679 -31.30 -20.12 -24.95
C SER A 679 -30.49 -18.85 -24.65
N SER A 680 -29.43 -18.95 -23.85
CA SER A 680 -28.53 -17.82 -23.58
C SER A 680 -27.75 -17.44 -24.85
N ASN A 681 -27.60 -16.13 -25.09
CA ASN A 681 -26.78 -15.62 -26.20
C ASN A 681 -25.28 -15.96 -26.04
N TYR A 682 -24.88 -16.40 -24.85
CA TYR A 682 -23.49 -16.76 -24.53
C TYR A 682 -23.25 -18.26 -24.49
N ALA A 683 -24.26 -19.07 -24.81
CA ALA A 683 -24.17 -20.52 -24.72
C ALA A 683 -22.98 -21.07 -25.53
N PRO A 684 -22.27 -22.09 -25.02
CA PRO A 684 -21.19 -22.72 -25.75
C PRO A 684 -21.73 -23.35 -27.04
N GLU A 685 -20.90 -23.38 -28.08
CA GLU A 685 -21.26 -23.99 -29.37
C GLU A 685 -21.61 -25.48 -29.20
N PHE A 686 -20.92 -26.14 -28.28
CA PHE A 686 -21.33 -27.45 -27.79
C PHE A 686 -21.02 -27.63 -26.30
N THR A 687 -21.86 -28.43 -25.64
CA THR A 687 -21.61 -29.01 -24.32
C THR A 687 -21.68 -30.52 -24.43
N LEU A 688 -20.60 -31.22 -24.07
CA LEU A 688 -20.55 -32.67 -23.99
C LEU A 688 -20.26 -33.07 -22.56
N TYR A 689 -20.90 -34.13 -22.09
CA TYR A 689 -20.69 -34.62 -20.75
C TYR A 689 -20.72 -36.15 -20.70
N SER A 690 -19.98 -36.73 -19.77
CA SER A 690 -19.96 -38.17 -19.58
C SER A 690 -21.20 -38.65 -18.84
N SER A 691 -21.48 -39.96 -18.88
CA SER A 691 -22.58 -40.55 -18.11
C SER A 691 -22.39 -40.44 -16.60
N GLY A 692 -21.14 -40.26 -16.17
CA GLY A 692 -20.70 -40.26 -14.78
C GLY A 692 -20.91 -41.58 -14.05
N ASN A 693 -20.24 -41.75 -12.91
CA ASN A 693 -20.48 -42.85 -11.99
C ASN A 693 -21.13 -42.34 -10.69
N LYS A 694 -22.01 -43.16 -10.12
CA LYS A 694 -22.70 -42.83 -8.86
C LYS A 694 -21.70 -42.82 -7.71
N TYR A 695 -21.79 -41.82 -6.83
CA TYR A 695 -21.05 -41.80 -5.57
C TYR A 695 -21.98 -41.49 -4.39
N SER A 696 -21.62 -41.98 -3.20
CA SER A 696 -22.35 -41.69 -1.97
C SER A 696 -21.79 -40.42 -1.32
N SER A 697 -22.58 -39.36 -1.27
CA SER A 697 -22.28 -38.19 -0.42
C SER A 697 -22.56 -38.56 1.05
N SER A 698 -21.69 -38.15 1.98
CA SER A 698 -21.89 -38.36 3.42
C SER A 698 -22.91 -37.41 4.04
N THR A 699 -23.33 -36.37 3.32
CA THR A 699 -24.13 -35.26 3.87
C THR A 699 -25.57 -35.19 3.35
N THR A 700 -25.91 -35.87 2.25
CA THR A 700 -27.28 -35.93 1.72
C THR A 700 -27.62 -37.33 1.20
N ASN A 701 -28.84 -37.82 1.46
CA ASN A 701 -29.36 -39.10 0.93
C ASN A 701 -29.64 -39.06 -0.60
N GLU A 702 -29.13 -38.06 -1.32
CA GLU A 702 -29.30 -37.88 -2.76
C GLU A 702 -28.17 -38.58 -3.53
N GLN A 703 -28.52 -39.38 -4.53
CA GLN A 703 -27.55 -40.03 -5.41
C GLN A 703 -26.96 -39.00 -6.39
N LYS A 704 -25.72 -38.58 -6.15
CA LYS A 704 -24.95 -37.70 -7.03
C LYS A 704 -24.11 -38.50 -8.04
N GLN A 705 -23.89 -37.96 -9.24
CA GLN A 705 -23.13 -38.61 -10.33
C GLN A 705 -21.93 -37.76 -10.73
N MET A 706 -20.74 -38.25 -10.41
CA MET A 706 -19.50 -37.58 -10.78
C MET A 706 -19.15 -37.87 -12.23
N GLY A 707 -18.75 -36.86 -12.99
CA GLY A 707 -18.42 -36.97 -14.41
C GLY A 707 -17.60 -35.78 -14.91
N ILE A 708 -17.39 -35.73 -16.22
CA ILE A 708 -16.70 -34.64 -16.90
C ILE A 708 -17.63 -33.91 -17.85
N VAL A 709 -17.34 -32.63 -18.03
CA VAL A 709 -18.06 -31.71 -18.91
C VAL A 709 -17.03 -31.02 -19.80
N ILE A 710 -17.32 -30.93 -21.10
CA ILE A 710 -16.51 -30.28 -22.12
C ILE A 710 -17.39 -29.23 -22.79
N GLN A 711 -17.03 -27.97 -22.66
CA GLN A 711 -17.74 -26.82 -23.23
C GLN A 711 -16.80 -26.05 -24.16
N TYR A 712 -17.24 -25.80 -25.39
CA TYR A 712 -16.46 -25.03 -26.37
C TYR A 712 -17.10 -23.68 -26.63
N PHE A 713 -16.30 -22.62 -26.49
CA PHE A 713 -16.68 -21.24 -26.70
C PHE A 713 -15.90 -20.70 -27.89
N PRO A 714 -16.54 -20.51 -29.07
CA PRO A 714 -15.86 -19.91 -30.21
C PRO A 714 -15.47 -18.46 -29.90
N ILE A 715 -14.54 -17.94 -30.70
CA ILE A 715 -14.16 -16.52 -30.60
C ILE A 715 -15.39 -15.63 -30.84
N PRO A 716 -15.62 -14.58 -30.03
CA PRO A 716 -16.72 -13.66 -30.25
C PRO A 716 -16.65 -12.99 -31.62
N GLU A 717 -17.78 -12.72 -32.26
CA GLU A 717 -17.83 -12.04 -33.56
C GLU A 717 -17.09 -10.70 -33.54
N ALA A 718 -17.17 -9.94 -32.44
CA ALA A 718 -16.48 -8.67 -32.29
C ALA A 718 -14.94 -8.79 -32.27
N ASN A 719 -14.42 -9.99 -32.03
CA ASN A 719 -13.00 -10.29 -32.03
C ASN A 719 -12.53 -11.01 -33.30
N LYS A 720 -13.43 -11.25 -34.26
CA LYS A 720 -13.04 -11.79 -35.57
C LYS A 720 -12.41 -10.68 -36.41
N ASP A 721 -11.37 -11.04 -37.16
CA ASP A 721 -10.69 -10.16 -38.11
C ASP A 721 -10.21 -8.81 -37.51
N ILE A 722 -9.91 -8.80 -36.22
CA ILE A 722 -9.37 -7.61 -35.55
C ILE A 722 -7.96 -7.29 -36.03
N GLN A 723 -7.65 -6.00 -36.17
CA GLN A 723 -6.29 -5.56 -36.42
C GLN A 723 -5.47 -5.69 -35.13
N ILE A 724 -4.53 -6.63 -35.12
CA ILE A 724 -3.63 -6.84 -33.98
C ILE A 724 -2.57 -5.74 -33.96
N GLU A 725 -2.58 -4.91 -32.93
CA GLU A 725 -1.54 -3.91 -32.66
C GLU A 725 -0.51 -4.42 -31.65
N ASN A 726 -0.93 -5.28 -30.73
CA ASN A 726 -0.10 -5.87 -29.68
C ASN A 726 -0.47 -7.34 -29.48
N SER A 727 0.51 -8.23 -29.29
CA SER A 727 0.28 -9.65 -29.00
C SER A 727 0.50 -10.02 -27.53
N THR A 728 0.86 -9.04 -26.69
CA THR A 728 1.11 -9.23 -25.26
C THR A 728 -0.13 -8.93 -24.44
N GLY A 729 -0.31 -9.63 -23.32
CA GLY A 729 -1.39 -9.35 -22.35
C GLY A 729 -2.80 -9.78 -22.75
N ALA A 730 -3.02 -10.38 -23.93
CA ALA A 730 -4.32 -10.94 -24.30
C ALA A 730 -4.76 -12.07 -23.36
N GLY A 731 -3.86 -13.02 -23.06
CA GLY A 731 -4.10 -14.08 -22.06
C GLY A 731 -4.29 -13.51 -20.65
N ASP A 732 -3.49 -12.52 -20.27
CA ASP A 732 -3.59 -11.84 -18.98
C ASP A 732 -4.94 -11.11 -18.83
N SER A 733 -5.44 -10.53 -19.92
CA SER A 733 -6.74 -9.85 -19.98
C SER A 733 -7.91 -10.82 -19.88
N PHE A 734 -7.79 -11.98 -20.56
CA PHE A 734 -8.73 -13.09 -20.42
C PHE A 734 -8.85 -13.52 -18.94
N LEU A 735 -7.72 -13.78 -18.30
CA LEU A 735 -7.70 -14.22 -16.91
C LEU A 735 -8.13 -13.13 -15.93
N GLY A 736 -7.73 -11.87 -16.15
CA GLY A 736 -8.15 -10.74 -15.33
C GLY A 736 -9.66 -10.59 -15.30
N PHE A 737 -10.34 -10.76 -16.44
CA PHE A 737 -11.81 -10.72 -16.49
C PHE A 737 -12.45 -11.91 -15.76
N LEU A 738 -11.96 -13.14 -15.97
CA LEU A 738 -12.43 -14.33 -15.24
C LEU A 738 -12.33 -14.14 -13.72
N THR A 739 -11.19 -13.63 -13.28
CA THR A 739 -10.88 -13.40 -11.86
C THR A 739 -11.80 -12.34 -11.26
N ALA A 740 -12.01 -11.22 -11.97
CA ALA A 740 -12.94 -10.18 -11.54
C ALA A 740 -14.37 -10.73 -11.40
N SER A 741 -14.85 -11.51 -12.38
CA SER A 741 -16.17 -12.16 -12.32
C SER A 741 -16.31 -13.12 -11.14
N LEU A 742 -15.26 -13.90 -10.82
CA LEU A 742 -15.26 -14.78 -9.65
C LEU A 742 -15.40 -14.01 -8.34
N SER A 743 -14.73 -12.87 -8.22
CA SER A 743 -14.73 -12.07 -6.99
C SER A 743 -16.09 -11.45 -6.64
N VAL A 744 -16.98 -11.34 -7.63
CA VAL A 744 -18.34 -10.77 -7.49
C VAL A 744 -19.44 -11.81 -7.69
N ALA A 745 -19.10 -13.07 -7.95
CA ALA A 745 -20.06 -14.11 -8.30
C ALA A 745 -21.16 -14.25 -7.24
N ASP A 746 -20.79 -14.27 -5.96
CA ASP A 746 -21.75 -14.41 -4.83
C ASP A 746 -22.76 -13.26 -4.73
N GLN A 747 -22.55 -12.13 -5.45
CA GLN A 747 -23.50 -11.02 -5.53
C GLN A 747 -24.44 -11.12 -6.75
N LEU A 748 -24.07 -11.92 -7.75
CA LEU A 748 -24.74 -12.01 -9.06
C LEU A 748 -25.50 -13.31 -9.27
N ILE A 749 -25.09 -14.40 -8.61
CA ILE A 749 -25.78 -15.69 -8.67
C ILE A 749 -26.36 -16.08 -7.30
N PRO A 750 -27.54 -16.71 -7.26
CA PRO A 750 -28.26 -16.97 -6.00
C PRO A 750 -27.53 -17.94 -5.07
N GLU A 751 -26.84 -18.94 -5.62
CA GLU A 751 -26.20 -20.01 -4.86
C GLU A 751 -24.95 -20.54 -5.58
N GLY A 752 -23.83 -20.66 -4.85
CA GLY A 752 -22.59 -21.31 -5.28
C GLY A 752 -21.67 -20.41 -6.13
N LYS A 753 -20.38 -20.77 -6.19
CA LYS A 753 -19.41 -20.15 -7.11
C LYS A 753 -19.51 -20.84 -8.48
N PHE A 754 -19.28 -20.14 -9.60
CA PHE A 754 -19.41 -20.79 -10.92
C PHE A 754 -18.33 -21.85 -11.22
N LEU A 755 -17.27 -21.91 -10.41
CA LEU A 755 -16.28 -23.01 -10.38
C LEU A 755 -16.64 -24.13 -9.39
N ALA A 756 -17.84 -24.14 -8.81
CA ALA A 756 -18.28 -25.29 -8.01
C ALA A 756 -18.46 -26.51 -8.93
N SER A 757 -18.05 -27.69 -8.45
CA SER A 757 -18.25 -28.95 -9.19
C SER A 757 -19.73 -29.36 -9.25
N GLU A 758 -20.57 -28.76 -8.41
CA GLU A 758 -22.01 -28.97 -8.41
C GLU A 758 -22.74 -27.78 -9.03
N ILE A 759 -23.70 -28.06 -9.91
CA ILE A 759 -24.67 -27.06 -10.37
C ILE A 759 -25.82 -26.99 -9.37
N SER A 760 -25.96 -25.87 -8.69
CA SER A 760 -27.11 -25.56 -7.81
C SER A 760 -28.29 -24.97 -8.58
N CYS A 761 -28.01 -24.17 -9.61
CA CYS A 761 -29.00 -23.41 -10.37
C CYS A 761 -28.56 -23.17 -11.82
N VAL A 762 -29.50 -22.80 -12.71
CA VAL A 762 -29.21 -22.55 -14.13
C VAL A 762 -28.38 -21.27 -14.30
N GLU A 763 -28.63 -20.29 -13.44
CA GLU A 763 -27.97 -18.99 -13.41
C GLU A 763 -26.46 -19.11 -13.24
N GLN A 764 -25.99 -20.12 -12.47
CA GLN A 764 -24.56 -20.43 -12.31
C GLN A 764 -23.88 -20.73 -13.65
N GLU A 765 -24.51 -21.54 -14.50
CA GLU A 765 -23.97 -21.91 -15.81
C GLU A 765 -24.08 -20.77 -16.82
N TRP A 766 -25.20 -20.05 -16.81
CA TRP A 766 -25.36 -18.88 -17.68
C TRP A 766 -24.37 -17.77 -17.36
N PHE A 767 -24.10 -17.53 -16.08
CA PHE A 767 -23.07 -16.58 -15.65
C PHE A 767 -21.68 -17.03 -16.10
N LYS A 768 -21.34 -18.32 -15.94
CA LYS A 768 -20.07 -18.88 -16.45
C LYS A 768 -19.91 -18.65 -17.95
N TRP A 769 -20.96 -18.88 -18.73
CA TRP A 769 -20.95 -18.69 -20.19
C TRP A 769 -20.71 -17.23 -20.57
N GLU A 770 -21.43 -16.31 -19.93
CA GLU A 770 -21.24 -14.87 -20.12
C GLU A 770 -19.83 -14.43 -19.76
N THR A 771 -19.32 -14.87 -18.61
CA THR A 771 -17.97 -14.54 -18.14
C THR A 771 -16.91 -15.00 -19.14
N ILE A 772 -16.99 -16.23 -19.66
CA ILE A 772 -16.01 -16.73 -20.65
C ILE A 772 -16.12 -15.94 -21.97
N TYR A 773 -17.34 -15.64 -22.43
CA TYR A 773 -17.54 -14.82 -23.62
C TYR A 773 -16.92 -13.41 -23.47
N LYS A 774 -17.19 -12.73 -22.35
CA LYS A 774 -16.66 -11.38 -22.08
C LYS A 774 -15.15 -11.38 -21.80
N ALA A 775 -14.61 -12.43 -21.20
CA ALA A 775 -13.16 -12.61 -21.06
C ALA A 775 -12.46 -12.70 -22.43
N GLN A 776 -13.08 -13.39 -23.40
CA GLN A 776 -12.58 -13.39 -24.78
C GLN A 776 -12.63 -11.96 -25.36
N LEU A 777 -13.73 -11.21 -25.20
CA LEU A 777 -13.80 -9.80 -25.64
C LEU A 777 -12.70 -8.92 -25.03
N ALA A 778 -12.43 -9.07 -23.73
CA ALA A 778 -11.34 -8.36 -23.06
C ALA A 778 -9.97 -8.65 -23.70
N SER A 779 -9.75 -9.90 -24.14
CA SER A 779 -8.54 -10.28 -24.87
C SER A 779 -8.42 -9.55 -26.21
N GLY A 780 -9.52 -9.48 -26.97
CA GLY A 780 -9.58 -8.77 -28.25
C GLY A 780 -9.29 -7.28 -28.12
N LEU A 781 -9.87 -6.62 -27.11
CA LEU A 781 -9.59 -5.21 -26.82
C LEU A 781 -8.12 -4.93 -26.52
N SER A 782 -7.44 -5.83 -25.80
CA SER A 782 -6.00 -5.73 -25.54
C SER A 782 -5.15 -5.99 -26.78
N LEU A 783 -5.56 -6.93 -27.65
CA LEU A 783 -4.88 -7.16 -28.93
C LEU A 783 -4.93 -5.95 -29.87
N GLN A 784 -6.00 -5.15 -29.79
CA GLN A 784 -6.20 -3.92 -30.57
C GLN A 784 -5.60 -2.66 -29.89
N SER A 785 -4.97 -2.81 -28.72
CA SER A 785 -4.43 -1.70 -27.95
C SER A 785 -2.93 -1.57 -28.14
N THR A 786 -2.42 -0.34 -28.04
CA THR A 786 -0.97 -0.08 -27.94
C THR A 786 -0.39 -0.45 -26.57
N SER A 787 -1.24 -0.68 -25.56
CA SER A 787 -0.88 -1.16 -24.23
C SER A 787 -1.06 -2.67 -24.11
N ALA A 788 -0.37 -3.34 -23.17
CA ALA A 788 -0.57 -4.77 -22.91
C ALA A 788 -1.97 -5.11 -22.38
N VAL A 789 -2.60 -4.17 -21.67
CA VAL A 789 -3.98 -4.29 -21.19
C VAL A 789 -4.75 -3.05 -21.65
N SER A 790 -5.89 -3.26 -22.29
CA SER A 790 -6.73 -2.18 -22.78
C SER A 790 -7.61 -1.58 -21.69
N GLU A 791 -7.59 -0.25 -21.56
CA GLU A 791 -8.55 0.51 -20.74
C GLU A 791 -10.00 0.31 -21.21
N GLY A 792 -10.20 -0.05 -22.49
CA GLY A 792 -11.52 -0.34 -23.04
C GLY A 792 -12.26 -1.47 -22.33
N ILE A 793 -11.53 -2.35 -21.62
CA ILE A 793 -12.12 -3.41 -20.78
C ILE A 793 -13.06 -2.81 -19.73
N ALA A 794 -12.79 -1.61 -19.21
CA ALA A 794 -13.62 -0.92 -18.22
C ALA A 794 -15.01 -0.52 -18.74
N HIS A 795 -15.22 -0.61 -20.05
CA HIS A 795 -16.45 -0.23 -20.73
C HIS A 795 -17.14 -1.40 -21.43
N LEU A 796 -16.65 -2.64 -21.25
CA LEU A 796 -17.37 -3.83 -21.68
C LEU A 796 -18.75 -3.86 -21.02
N LYS A 797 -19.80 -4.02 -21.82
CA LYS A 797 -21.18 -4.10 -21.34
C LYS A 797 -21.63 -5.54 -21.28
#